data_AF-A0A6H9YSX7-F1
#
_entry.id   AF-A0A6H9YSX7-F1
#
_cell.length_a   1.000
_cell.length_b   1.000
_cell.length_c   1.000
_cell.angle_alpha   90.00
_cell.angle_beta   90.00
_cell.angle_gamma   90.00
#
_symmetry.space_group_name_H-M   'P 1'
#
loop_
_entity.id
_entity.type
_entity.pdbx_description
1 polymer ?
#
loop_
_entity_poly.entity_id
_entity_poly.type
_entity_poly.pdbx_seq_one_letter_code
_entity_poly.pdbx_strand_id
1 'polypeptide(L)'
;MRSFREARVSGDWEELARFLLEGQAGEHTRLIEVGDDEAEVAAAREAVLEGGAKVLLLAPTVELADRVAQAVGDVVFVLEVDEAAPVQANVGTVIDVEPPTNPEAEPAPAGIIPGAVVKAAGEAWRKAWRAEAKQLQRELLWLEQWPRDAEVLNKVKAAYERLGQEVKAELERLEQELNDLRTEATLAEQAIADVHEERDRLAAEEQRLVEETAGPRAEAERLQALADAAAAEAGEHTRIADEAYARCVALDQEAARCQTELQEARQAEASLVQELTKAQGELPQATEEAERLNNAATDAEAEWHARYYRLKSAESALAAQRRKLTLGQRLHVSAPPAKLEELRIDVKTQTREAENASIRARQAHEAAERAVTHHAGLVRFISEGGSGLAAARAAQERLTADLARLAAERESATAAHREQARQAAESVDIATQASMAARQAQQVARQAEEQLAVAYRAHRDAVTAAEEAEARAESLAQQAAAAATGLERRRAESERELEALRAEIDTAAEAEARSQANVRQICGTESIAAHQSKAMARIEELSGYLEATELSGQLLLEMAGLVCGTPETIGASPVVTTQYDTLVVVGAGRLNDADLLVGAVHARNRVLIGVPGQKPPEYAEYADFGDTERLTQSPFERAIS
;
A
#
# COMPACT_ATOMS: atom_id res chain seq x y z
N MET A 1 111.46 -10.71 -19.54
CA MET A 1 112.37 -9.64 -20.07
C MET A 1 111.65 -8.33 -20.47
N ARG A 2 110.53 -8.37 -21.20
CA ARG A 2 109.80 -7.15 -21.63
C ARG A 2 109.22 -6.36 -20.43
N SER A 3 108.57 -7.03 -19.49
CA SER A 3 108.01 -6.43 -18.27
C SER A 3 109.08 -5.75 -17.39
N PHE A 4 110.30 -6.29 -17.38
CA PHE A 4 111.46 -5.68 -16.71
C PHE A 4 111.96 -4.41 -17.40
N ARG A 5 112.03 -4.41 -18.74
CA ARG A 5 112.40 -3.19 -19.50
C ARG A 5 111.36 -2.08 -19.37
N GLU A 6 110.10 -2.43 -19.17
CA GLU A 6 108.98 -1.49 -19.07
C GLU A 6 108.66 -1.07 -17.62
N ALA A 7 109.44 -1.51 -16.61
CA ALA A 7 109.22 -1.28 -15.18
C ALA A 7 107.83 -1.70 -14.67
N ARG A 8 107.24 -2.73 -15.30
CA ARG A 8 105.91 -3.27 -15.01
C ARG A 8 106.01 -4.53 -14.14
N VAL A 9 106.57 -4.39 -12.94
CA VAL A 9 106.67 -5.47 -11.95
C VAL A 9 105.74 -5.17 -10.79
N SER A 10 104.77 -6.05 -10.56
CA SER A 10 103.92 -6.04 -9.38
C SER A 10 104.71 -6.56 -8.19
N GLY A 11 104.94 -5.72 -7.17
CA GLY A 11 105.65 -6.10 -5.94
C GLY A 11 107.11 -5.64 -5.87
N ASP A 12 107.80 -6.01 -4.78
CA ASP A 12 109.21 -5.65 -4.55
C ASP A 12 110.12 -6.45 -5.49
N TRP A 13 110.75 -5.73 -6.43
CA TRP A 13 111.68 -6.31 -7.39
C TRP A 13 113.00 -6.75 -6.75
N GLU A 14 113.49 -6.03 -5.74
CA GLU A 14 114.72 -6.41 -5.05
C GLU A 14 114.52 -7.73 -4.29
N GLU A 15 113.35 -7.92 -3.69
CA GLU A 15 112.98 -9.17 -3.04
C GLU A 15 112.87 -10.33 -4.05
N LEU A 16 112.21 -10.12 -5.20
CA LEU A 16 112.10 -11.14 -6.24
C LEU A 16 113.47 -11.51 -6.84
N ALA A 17 114.34 -10.52 -7.09
CA ALA A 17 115.68 -10.77 -7.59
C ALA A 17 116.54 -11.52 -6.57
N ARG A 18 116.42 -11.18 -5.27
CA ARG A 18 117.12 -11.89 -4.18
C ARG A 18 116.62 -13.33 -4.04
N PHE A 19 115.31 -13.55 -4.13
CA PHE A 19 114.74 -14.89 -4.12
C PHE A 19 115.26 -15.76 -5.27
N LEU A 20 115.28 -15.23 -6.50
CA LEU A 20 115.76 -15.96 -7.67
C LEU A 20 117.28 -16.22 -7.61
N LEU A 21 118.09 -15.22 -7.24
CA LEU A 21 119.55 -15.32 -7.31
C LEU A 21 120.18 -16.01 -6.09
N GLU A 22 119.58 -15.81 -4.91
CA GLU A 22 120.15 -16.18 -3.60
C GLU A 22 119.28 -17.18 -2.83
N GLY A 23 118.08 -17.53 -3.32
CA GLY A 23 117.16 -18.47 -2.66
C GLY A 23 116.49 -17.91 -1.39
N GLN A 24 116.65 -16.62 -1.07
CA GLN A 24 116.09 -16.05 0.16
C GLN A 24 114.63 -15.61 -0.02
N ALA A 25 113.69 -16.32 0.61
CA ALA A 25 112.29 -15.91 0.68
C ALA A 25 112.12 -14.71 1.63
N GLY A 26 111.46 -13.66 1.16
CA GLY A 26 111.13 -12.47 1.95
C GLY A 26 109.69 -12.45 2.47
N GLU A 27 109.21 -11.27 2.88
CA GLU A 27 107.89 -11.09 3.50
C GLU A 27 106.73 -11.41 2.54
N HIS A 28 106.94 -11.28 1.23
CA HIS A 28 105.91 -11.48 0.22
C HIS A 28 106.01 -12.82 -0.52
N THR A 29 106.88 -13.73 -0.05
CA THR A 29 107.10 -15.05 -0.65
C THR A 29 106.92 -16.15 0.40
N ARG A 30 105.86 -16.95 0.26
CA ARG A 30 105.54 -18.10 1.14
C ARG A 30 105.91 -19.40 0.43
N LEU A 31 106.70 -20.23 1.08
CA LEU A 31 107.05 -21.58 0.60
C LEU A 31 106.20 -22.62 1.35
N ILE A 32 105.61 -23.56 0.63
CA ILE A 32 104.84 -24.67 1.20
C ILE A 32 105.41 -25.98 0.68
N GLU A 33 106.08 -26.71 1.56
CA GLU A 33 106.57 -28.06 1.29
C GLU A 33 105.45 -29.07 1.51
N VAL A 34 105.23 -29.95 0.54
CA VAL A 34 104.22 -31.00 0.61
C VAL A 34 104.79 -32.37 0.24
N GLY A 35 104.13 -33.44 0.67
CA GLY A 35 104.66 -34.80 0.55
C GLY A 35 104.42 -35.49 -0.80
N ASP A 36 103.37 -35.09 -1.52
CA ASP A 36 102.98 -35.67 -2.81
C ASP A 36 102.14 -34.69 -3.65
N ASP A 37 101.87 -35.08 -4.90
CA ASP A 37 101.10 -34.30 -5.88
C ASP A 37 99.62 -34.09 -5.48
N GLU A 38 99.03 -34.90 -4.59
CA GLU A 38 97.66 -34.67 -4.09
C GLU A 38 97.64 -33.60 -3.00
N ALA A 39 98.64 -33.60 -2.13
CA ALA A 39 98.87 -32.56 -1.14
C ALA A 39 99.22 -31.21 -1.79
N GLU A 40 99.90 -31.21 -2.94
CA GLU A 40 100.12 -29.99 -3.76
C GLU A 40 98.79 -29.36 -4.18
N VAL A 41 97.85 -30.17 -4.70
CA VAL A 41 96.54 -29.67 -5.16
C VAL A 41 95.69 -29.15 -3.99
N ALA A 42 95.72 -29.84 -2.83
CA ALA A 42 94.99 -29.41 -1.63
C ALA A 42 95.54 -28.10 -1.05
N ALA A 43 96.87 -27.96 -0.96
CA ALA A 43 97.52 -26.74 -0.51
C ALA A 43 97.30 -25.58 -1.48
N ALA A 44 97.32 -25.84 -2.80
CA ALA A 44 97.01 -24.86 -3.82
C ALA A 44 95.58 -24.34 -3.71
N ARG A 45 94.62 -25.23 -3.47
CA ARG A 45 93.22 -24.86 -3.23
C ARG A 45 93.07 -23.93 -2.03
N GLU A 46 93.71 -24.23 -0.90
CA GLU A 46 93.67 -23.35 0.28
C GLU A 46 94.32 -22.00 0.00
N ALA A 47 95.49 -21.99 -0.65
CA ALA A 47 96.19 -20.76 -1.02
C ALA A 47 95.37 -19.88 -2.00
N VAL A 48 94.61 -20.49 -2.91
CA VAL A 48 93.70 -19.77 -3.81
C VAL A 48 92.53 -19.15 -3.03
N LEU A 49 91.93 -19.87 -2.07
CA LEU A 49 90.84 -19.35 -1.26
C LEU A 49 91.30 -18.23 -0.30
N GLU A 50 92.55 -18.26 0.15
CA GLU A 50 93.19 -17.21 0.96
C GLU A 50 93.72 -16.03 0.13
N GLY A 51 93.91 -16.23 -1.18
CA GLY A 51 94.72 -15.38 -2.07
C GLY A 51 94.14 -14.01 -2.45
N GLY A 52 92.98 -13.64 -1.93
CA GLY A 52 92.35 -12.33 -2.17
C GLY A 52 91.36 -12.32 -3.33
N ALA A 53 91.12 -11.13 -3.91
CA ALA A 53 90.06 -10.93 -4.89
C ALA A 53 90.44 -11.37 -6.32
N LYS A 54 91.75 -11.31 -6.66
CA LYS A 54 92.28 -11.82 -7.93
C LYS A 54 93.54 -12.66 -7.73
N VAL A 55 93.43 -13.96 -8.03
CA VAL A 55 94.51 -14.94 -7.91
C VAL A 55 94.96 -15.41 -9.29
N LEU A 56 96.28 -15.43 -9.51
CA LEU A 56 96.90 -16.09 -10.65
C LEU A 56 97.46 -17.44 -10.20
N LEU A 57 97.07 -18.52 -10.86
CA LEU A 57 97.56 -19.87 -10.63
C LEU A 57 98.49 -20.28 -11.77
N LEU A 58 99.74 -20.58 -11.46
CA LEU A 58 100.70 -21.18 -12.38
C LEU A 58 100.93 -22.64 -12.02
N ALA A 59 100.79 -23.53 -13.01
CA ALA A 59 101.15 -24.94 -12.88
C ALA A 59 102.04 -25.39 -14.06
N PRO A 60 102.99 -26.32 -13.84
CA PRO A 60 103.89 -26.82 -14.88
C PRO A 60 103.18 -27.53 -16.02
N THR A 61 102.00 -28.13 -15.79
CA THR A 61 101.19 -28.77 -16.84
C THR A 61 99.74 -28.33 -16.79
N VAL A 62 99.06 -28.43 -17.94
CA VAL A 62 97.63 -28.10 -18.08
C VAL A 62 96.79 -29.01 -17.18
N GLU A 63 97.12 -30.31 -17.08
CA GLU A 63 96.36 -31.24 -16.24
C GLU A 63 96.45 -30.88 -14.75
N LEU A 64 97.58 -30.34 -14.30
CA LEU A 64 97.75 -29.91 -12.91
C LEU A 64 97.01 -28.60 -12.64
N ALA A 65 97.03 -27.65 -13.60
CA ALA A 65 96.21 -26.44 -13.54
C ALA A 65 94.71 -26.78 -13.45
N ASP A 66 94.24 -27.70 -14.30
CA ASP A 66 92.84 -28.14 -14.36
C ASP A 66 92.42 -28.88 -13.09
N ARG A 67 93.30 -29.71 -12.51
CA ARG A 67 93.01 -30.42 -11.25
C ARG A 67 92.82 -29.44 -10.08
N VAL A 68 93.63 -28.39 -10.00
CA VAL A 68 93.48 -27.35 -8.98
C VAL A 68 92.24 -26.50 -9.24
N ALA A 69 92.00 -26.11 -10.50
CA ALA A 69 90.78 -25.40 -10.91
C ALA A 69 89.51 -26.17 -10.51
N GLN A 70 89.48 -27.49 -10.73
CA GLN A 70 88.37 -28.36 -10.31
C GLN A 70 88.26 -28.50 -8.78
N ALA A 71 89.40 -28.57 -8.07
CA ALA A 71 89.43 -28.73 -6.61
C ALA A 71 88.97 -27.46 -5.85
N VAL A 72 89.20 -26.27 -6.41
CA VAL A 72 88.70 -25.00 -5.86
C VAL A 72 87.16 -24.95 -5.85
N GLY A 73 86.50 -25.71 -6.74
CA GLY A 73 85.05 -25.91 -6.73
C GLY A 73 84.24 -24.68 -7.16
N ASP A 74 82.97 -24.61 -6.75
CA ASP A 74 81.96 -23.59 -7.12
C ASP A 74 82.28 -22.15 -6.65
N VAL A 75 83.54 -21.86 -6.29
CA VAL A 75 84.00 -20.58 -5.80
C VAL A 75 84.88 -19.94 -6.86
N VAL A 76 84.45 -18.76 -7.32
CA VAL A 76 85.20 -17.81 -8.14
C VAL A 76 85.32 -18.20 -9.62
N PHE A 77 84.98 -17.25 -10.49
CA PHE A 77 85.04 -17.39 -11.94
C PHE A 77 86.46 -17.79 -12.35
N VAL A 78 86.62 -19.07 -12.75
CA VAL A 78 87.90 -19.66 -13.15
C VAL A 78 88.09 -19.51 -14.65
N LEU A 79 89.22 -18.95 -15.02
CA LEU A 79 89.66 -18.86 -16.40
C LEU A 79 90.81 -19.80 -16.67
N GLU A 80 90.60 -20.74 -17.57
CA GLU A 80 91.66 -21.55 -18.14
C GLU A 80 92.23 -20.81 -19.35
N VAL A 81 93.54 -20.60 -19.32
CA VAL A 81 94.31 -20.07 -20.44
C VAL A 81 94.92 -21.25 -21.17
N ASP A 82 94.31 -21.59 -22.30
CA ASP A 82 94.62 -22.77 -23.10
C ASP A 82 95.41 -22.37 -24.36
N GLU A 83 96.14 -23.31 -24.94
CA GLU A 83 96.82 -23.09 -26.22
C GLU A 83 95.78 -22.85 -27.33
N ALA A 84 96.00 -21.83 -28.16
CA ALA A 84 95.17 -21.67 -29.35
C ALA A 84 95.54 -22.76 -30.37
N ALA A 85 94.53 -23.44 -30.91
CA ALA A 85 94.73 -24.46 -31.94
C ALA A 85 95.56 -23.91 -33.11
N PRO A 86 96.52 -24.70 -33.68
CA PRO A 86 97.41 -24.21 -34.72
C PRO A 86 96.62 -23.78 -35.96
N VAL A 87 96.66 -22.48 -36.26
CA VAL A 87 96.16 -21.92 -37.52
C VAL A 87 97.13 -22.38 -38.62
N GLN A 88 96.66 -23.21 -39.55
CA GLN A 88 97.45 -23.67 -40.69
C GLN A 88 97.94 -22.48 -41.54
N ALA A 89 99.21 -22.12 -41.39
CA ALA A 89 99.91 -21.18 -42.26
C ALA A 89 101.12 -21.88 -42.90
N ASN A 90 101.07 -22.00 -44.23
CA ASN A 90 102.09 -22.57 -45.09
C ASN A 90 103.40 -21.76 -45.10
N VAL A 91 104.47 -22.45 -45.53
CA VAL A 91 105.83 -22.00 -45.89
C VAL A 91 106.80 -22.02 -44.69
N GLY A 92 107.85 -22.84 -44.61
CA GLY A 92 108.65 -23.52 -45.63
C GLY A 92 110.09 -23.01 -45.51
N THR A 93 111.00 -23.81 -44.96
CA THR A 93 112.39 -24.10 -45.39
C THR A 93 113.12 -24.79 -44.24
N VAL A 94 113.56 -26.01 -44.51
CA VAL A 94 114.31 -26.93 -43.64
C VAL A 94 115.75 -26.45 -43.48
N ILE A 95 116.25 -26.40 -42.24
CA ILE A 95 117.68 -26.52 -41.96
C ILE A 95 117.84 -27.88 -41.26
N ASP A 96 118.43 -28.83 -41.98
CA ASP A 96 118.89 -30.11 -41.43
C ASP A 96 119.97 -29.81 -40.38
N VAL A 97 119.65 -30.08 -39.12
CA VAL A 97 120.63 -30.20 -38.03
C VAL A 97 120.86 -31.70 -37.84
N GLU A 98 122.13 -32.12 -37.94
CA GLU A 98 122.58 -33.50 -37.70
C GLU A 98 122.09 -34.03 -36.33
N PRO A 99 121.70 -35.31 -36.24
CA PRO A 99 121.09 -35.87 -35.04
C PRO A 99 122.11 -35.95 -33.89
N PRO A 100 121.78 -35.46 -32.67
CA PRO A 100 122.60 -35.68 -31.50
C PRO A 100 122.53 -37.14 -31.00
N THR A 101 123.69 -37.63 -30.61
CA THR A 101 124.03 -38.97 -30.12
C THR A 101 123.63 -39.23 -28.65
N ASN A 102 122.38 -38.96 -28.25
CA ASN A 102 121.87 -39.42 -26.94
C ASN A 102 120.33 -39.61 -26.90
N PRO A 103 119.80 -40.83 -26.74
CA PRO A 103 118.37 -41.14 -26.89
C PRO A 103 117.48 -40.91 -25.63
N GLU A 104 117.91 -40.15 -24.61
CA GLU A 104 117.14 -39.98 -23.35
C GLU A 104 116.78 -38.52 -22.95
N ALA A 105 116.98 -37.51 -23.82
CA ALA A 105 116.61 -36.10 -23.52
C ALA A 105 115.39 -35.62 -24.32
N GLU A 106 114.43 -34.95 -23.65
CA GLU A 106 113.27 -34.30 -24.30
C GLU A 106 113.70 -32.99 -25.01
N PRO A 107 113.19 -32.71 -26.23
CA PRO A 107 113.43 -31.44 -26.91
C PRO A 107 112.73 -30.29 -26.17
N ALA A 108 113.30 -29.07 -26.21
CA ALA A 108 112.65 -27.93 -25.57
C ALA A 108 111.39 -27.50 -26.35
N PRO A 109 110.40 -26.89 -25.68
CA PRO A 109 109.22 -26.37 -26.34
C PRO A 109 109.63 -25.34 -27.42
N ALA A 110 109.12 -25.53 -28.63
CA ALA A 110 109.39 -24.66 -29.77
C ALA A 110 108.99 -23.21 -29.42
N GLY A 111 109.94 -22.27 -29.50
CA GLY A 111 109.80 -20.89 -29.00
C GLY A 111 108.76 -19.97 -29.67
N ILE A 112 107.70 -20.50 -30.29
CA ILE A 112 106.58 -19.71 -30.83
C ILE A 112 105.27 -20.49 -30.61
N ILE A 113 104.57 -20.20 -29.51
CA ILE A 113 103.19 -20.65 -29.28
C ILE A 113 102.25 -19.74 -30.09
N PRO A 114 101.30 -20.29 -30.87
CA PRO A 114 100.36 -19.51 -31.69
C PRO A 114 99.24 -18.86 -30.85
N GLY A 115 99.55 -18.10 -29.80
CA GLY A 115 98.58 -17.36 -28.97
C GLY A 115 97.79 -18.23 -27.99
N ALA A 116 97.20 -17.59 -26.97
CA ALA A 116 96.41 -18.24 -25.93
C ALA A 116 94.94 -17.81 -25.99
N VAL A 117 94.02 -18.75 -25.74
CA VAL A 117 92.57 -18.47 -25.65
C VAL A 117 92.12 -18.58 -24.20
N VAL A 118 91.40 -17.55 -23.75
CA VAL A 118 90.79 -17.51 -22.42
C VAL A 118 89.42 -18.19 -22.49
N LYS A 119 89.24 -19.30 -21.76
CA LYS A 119 87.96 -20.02 -21.65
C LYS A 119 87.47 -19.98 -20.21
N ALA A 120 86.18 -19.72 -20.03
CA ALA A 120 85.55 -19.82 -18.71
C ALA A 120 85.32 -21.30 -18.35
N ALA A 121 85.90 -21.74 -17.24
CA ALA A 121 85.72 -23.10 -16.75
C ALA A 121 84.44 -23.21 -15.90
N GLY A 122 83.60 -24.21 -16.19
CA GLY A 122 82.39 -24.54 -15.43
C GLY A 122 81.12 -23.70 -15.69
N GLU A 123 80.01 -24.06 -15.03
CA GLU A 123 78.69 -23.40 -15.13
C GLU A 123 78.35 -22.48 -13.94
N ALA A 124 79.21 -22.43 -12.92
CA ALA A 124 78.95 -21.72 -11.66
C ALA A 124 78.57 -20.25 -11.89
N TRP A 125 79.24 -19.58 -12.83
CA TRP A 125 78.98 -18.20 -13.20
C TRP A 125 77.60 -18.00 -13.85
N ARG A 126 77.16 -18.92 -14.72
CA ARG A 126 75.81 -18.86 -15.32
C ARG A 126 74.73 -19.03 -14.26
N LYS A 127 74.96 -19.90 -13.27
CA LYS A 127 74.03 -20.10 -12.14
C LYS A 127 73.96 -18.86 -11.26
N ALA A 128 75.11 -18.26 -10.95
CA ALA A 128 75.18 -17.01 -10.18
C ALA A 128 74.45 -15.86 -10.88
N TRP A 129 74.71 -15.63 -12.17
CA TRP A 129 74.06 -14.55 -12.93
C TRP A 129 72.56 -14.77 -13.12
N ARG A 130 72.10 -16.03 -13.32
CA ARG A 130 70.66 -16.34 -13.34
C ARG A 130 70.00 -16.12 -11.98
N ALA A 131 70.71 -16.41 -10.89
CA ALA A 131 70.20 -16.16 -9.54
C ALA A 131 70.11 -14.65 -9.27
N GLU A 132 71.13 -13.87 -9.65
CA GLU A 132 71.14 -12.40 -9.57
C GLU A 132 69.99 -11.79 -10.38
N ALA A 133 69.82 -12.20 -11.65
CA ALA A 133 68.72 -11.70 -12.49
C ALA A 133 67.33 -12.03 -11.92
N LYS A 134 67.12 -13.26 -11.41
CA LYS A 134 65.85 -13.64 -10.75
C LYS A 134 65.60 -12.86 -9.47
N GLN A 135 66.65 -12.59 -8.69
CA GLN A 135 66.56 -11.75 -7.50
C GLN A 135 66.13 -10.33 -7.89
N LEU A 136 66.81 -9.70 -8.85
CA LEU A 136 66.47 -8.35 -9.33
C LEU A 136 65.04 -8.27 -9.91
N GLN A 137 64.59 -9.30 -10.63
CA GLN A 137 63.20 -9.38 -11.11
C GLN A 137 62.19 -9.45 -9.96
N ARG A 138 62.48 -10.23 -8.91
CA ARG A 138 61.64 -10.30 -7.71
C ARG A 138 61.65 -8.96 -6.94
N GLU A 139 62.78 -8.27 -6.91
CA GLU A 139 62.90 -6.95 -6.32
C GLU A 139 62.02 -5.93 -7.07
N LEU A 140 62.10 -5.90 -8.41
CA LEU A 140 61.24 -5.04 -9.24
C LEU A 140 59.74 -5.29 -8.99
N LEU A 141 59.33 -6.54 -8.83
CA LEU A 141 57.94 -6.88 -8.49
C LEU A 141 57.49 -6.25 -7.16
N TRP A 142 58.35 -6.26 -6.14
CA TRP A 142 58.06 -5.60 -4.87
C TRP A 142 57.95 -4.07 -5.00
N LEU A 143 58.76 -3.47 -5.87
CA LEU A 143 58.68 -2.03 -6.16
C LEU A 143 57.38 -1.63 -6.86
N GLU A 144 56.81 -2.53 -7.68
CA GLU A 144 55.47 -2.34 -8.27
C GLU A 144 54.33 -2.64 -7.29
N GLN A 145 54.53 -3.57 -6.37
CA GLN A 145 53.51 -4.00 -5.42
C GLN A 145 53.18 -2.91 -4.39
N TRP A 146 54.18 -2.16 -3.92
CA TRP A 146 53.95 -1.13 -2.88
C TRP A 146 52.98 -0.01 -3.31
N PRO A 147 53.12 0.62 -4.50
CA PRO A 147 52.12 1.57 -4.99
C PRO A 147 50.70 0.99 -5.09
N ARG A 148 50.56 -0.29 -5.46
CA ARG A 148 49.26 -0.96 -5.55
C ARG A 148 48.64 -1.17 -4.17
N ASP A 149 49.41 -1.63 -3.19
CA ASP A 149 48.93 -1.81 -1.81
C ASP A 149 48.55 -0.46 -1.18
N ALA A 150 49.35 0.60 -1.45
CA ALA A 150 49.04 1.96 -1.01
C ALA A 150 47.75 2.51 -1.63
N GLU A 151 47.50 2.23 -2.93
CA GLU A 151 46.24 2.60 -3.59
C GLU A 151 45.04 1.85 -3.00
N VAL A 152 45.17 0.55 -2.73
CA VAL A 152 44.14 -0.26 -2.06
C VAL A 152 43.84 0.31 -0.68
N LEU A 153 44.86 0.58 0.14
CA LEU A 153 44.67 1.19 1.47
C LEU A 153 43.94 2.53 1.39
N ASN A 154 44.31 3.39 0.45
CA ASN A 154 43.65 4.69 0.26
C ASN A 154 42.19 4.53 -0.20
N LYS A 155 41.89 3.56 -1.07
CA LYS A 155 40.53 3.26 -1.51
C LYS A 155 39.64 2.80 -0.36
N VAL A 156 40.14 1.88 0.49
CA VAL A 156 39.39 1.39 1.65
C VAL A 156 39.19 2.49 2.69
N LYS A 157 40.22 3.31 2.98
CA LYS A 157 40.09 4.48 3.86
C LYS A 157 39.03 5.48 3.36
N ALA A 158 39.06 5.79 2.06
CA ALA A 158 38.07 6.69 1.47
C ALA A 158 36.65 6.10 1.46
N ALA A 159 36.50 4.77 1.41
CA ALA A 159 35.21 4.11 1.54
C ALA A 159 34.68 4.17 2.99
N TYR A 160 35.56 3.94 3.98
CA TYR A 160 35.22 4.08 5.40
C TYR A 160 34.77 5.51 5.76
N GLU A 161 35.48 6.53 5.29
CA GLU A 161 35.11 7.93 5.52
C GLU A 161 33.74 8.28 4.91
N ARG A 162 33.49 7.84 3.67
CA ARG A 162 32.20 8.06 3.00
C ARG A 162 31.05 7.37 3.73
N LEU A 163 31.20 6.08 4.03
CA LEU A 163 30.18 5.34 4.76
C LEU A 163 29.93 5.94 6.15
N GLY A 164 30.99 6.37 6.85
CA GLY A 164 30.86 7.02 8.16
C GLY A 164 30.07 8.33 8.09
N GLN A 165 30.24 9.13 7.03
CA GLN A 165 29.45 10.35 6.82
C GLN A 165 27.99 10.03 6.47
N GLU A 166 27.75 9.05 5.61
CA GLU A 166 26.41 8.60 5.21
C GLU A 166 25.61 8.05 6.41
N VAL A 167 26.22 7.13 7.17
CA VAL A 167 25.66 6.58 8.42
C VAL A 167 25.34 7.70 9.40
N LYS A 168 26.27 8.63 9.62
CA LYS A 168 26.04 9.74 10.55
C LYS A 168 24.83 10.58 10.15
N ALA A 169 24.75 10.97 8.87
CA ALA A 169 23.63 11.75 8.37
C ALA A 169 22.29 10.98 8.45
N GLU A 170 22.31 9.68 8.17
CA GLU A 170 21.13 8.82 8.28
C GLU A 170 20.65 8.68 9.74
N LEU A 171 21.56 8.47 10.69
CA LEU A 171 21.25 8.38 12.11
C LEU A 171 20.71 9.69 12.66
N GLU A 172 21.32 10.83 12.29
CA GLU A 172 20.82 12.17 12.67
C GLU A 172 19.39 12.40 12.16
N ARG A 173 19.09 11.98 10.91
CA ARG A 173 17.73 12.05 10.36
C ARG A 173 16.75 11.19 11.14
N LEU A 174 17.07 9.92 11.40
CA LEU A 174 16.21 8.99 12.13
C LEU A 174 16.00 9.42 13.59
N GLU A 175 17.01 10.01 14.23
CA GLU A 175 16.90 10.62 15.55
C GLU A 175 15.95 11.81 15.55
N GLN A 176 16.02 12.67 14.54
CA GLN A 176 15.11 13.80 14.38
C GLN A 176 13.66 13.31 14.18
N GLU A 177 13.43 12.35 13.28
CA GLU A 177 12.11 11.74 13.06
C GLU A 177 11.54 11.14 14.35
N LEU A 178 12.35 10.46 15.16
CA LEU A 178 11.93 9.93 16.45
C LEU A 178 11.57 11.04 17.45
N ASN A 179 12.35 12.13 17.48
CA ASN A 179 12.08 13.26 18.37
C ASN A 179 10.81 14.00 17.97
N ASP A 180 10.56 14.16 16.68
CA ASP A 180 9.33 14.75 16.14
C ASP A 180 8.11 13.88 16.53
N LEU A 181 8.17 12.57 16.30
CA LEU A 181 7.12 11.63 16.71
C LEU A 181 6.87 11.64 18.23
N ARG A 182 7.92 11.72 19.05
CA ARG A 182 7.78 11.82 20.51
C ARG A 182 7.09 13.12 20.92
N THR A 183 7.46 14.22 20.29
CA THR A 183 6.85 15.53 20.55
C THR A 183 5.38 15.52 20.17
N GLU A 184 5.03 14.97 19.00
CA GLU A 184 3.65 14.79 18.57
C GLU A 184 2.85 13.87 19.51
N ALA A 185 3.44 12.76 19.97
CA ALA A 185 2.81 11.87 20.93
C ALA A 185 2.52 12.58 22.27
N THR A 186 3.48 13.36 22.80
CA THR A 186 3.28 14.15 24.03
C THR A 186 2.19 15.21 23.86
N LEU A 187 2.14 15.89 22.71
CA LEU A 187 1.08 16.86 22.41
C LEU A 187 -0.30 16.19 22.30
N ALA A 188 -0.36 14.99 21.70
CA ALA A 188 -1.59 14.21 21.62
C ALA A 188 -2.07 13.75 23.01
N GLU A 189 -1.16 13.31 23.88
CA GLU A 189 -1.48 12.97 25.28
C GLU A 189 -2.01 14.16 26.07
N GLN A 190 -1.41 15.36 25.88
CA GLN A 190 -1.92 16.59 26.50
C GLN A 190 -3.32 16.94 25.99
N ALA A 191 -3.56 16.79 24.68
CA ALA A 191 -4.87 17.06 24.09
C ALA A 191 -5.98 16.11 24.61
N ILE A 192 -5.66 14.87 25.00
CA ILE A 192 -6.63 13.97 25.64
C ILE A 192 -7.20 14.60 26.92
N ALA A 193 -6.35 15.24 27.73
CA ALA A 193 -6.81 15.87 28.97
C ALA A 193 -7.83 16.98 28.69
N ASP A 194 -7.54 17.86 27.72
CA ASP A 194 -8.43 18.95 27.33
C ASP A 194 -9.77 18.42 26.79
N VAL A 195 -9.72 17.38 25.94
CA VAL A 195 -10.93 16.78 25.35
C VAL A 195 -11.76 16.04 26.42
N HIS A 196 -11.12 15.37 27.38
CA HIS A 196 -11.82 14.74 28.50
C HIS A 196 -12.47 15.77 29.43
N GLU A 197 -11.81 16.90 29.69
CA GLU A 197 -12.38 17.98 30.48
C GLU A 197 -13.63 18.56 29.79
N GLU A 198 -13.58 18.80 28.48
CA GLU A 198 -14.74 19.29 27.74
C GLU A 198 -15.87 18.25 27.66
N ARG A 199 -15.54 16.96 27.48
CA ARG A 199 -16.52 15.86 27.57
C ARG A 199 -17.22 15.86 28.92
N ASP A 200 -16.46 15.92 30.01
CA ASP A 200 -17.01 15.86 31.37
C ASP A 200 -17.85 17.10 31.70
N ARG A 201 -17.43 18.28 31.21
CA ARG A 201 -18.20 19.52 31.28
C ARG A 201 -19.54 19.40 30.54
N LEU A 202 -19.54 18.87 29.32
CA LEU A 202 -20.75 18.66 28.52
C LEU A 202 -21.66 17.59 29.11
N ALA A 203 -21.11 16.53 29.71
CA ALA A 203 -21.86 15.51 30.44
C ALA A 203 -22.59 16.13 31.66
N ALA A 204 -21.91 17.01 32.40
CA ALA A 204 -22.52 17.72 33.52
C ALA A 204 -23.63 18.70 33.05
N GLU A 205 -23.44 19.36 31.91
CA GLU A 205 -24.46 20.22 31.30
C GLU A 205 -25.68 19.42 30.81
N GLU A 206 -25.46 18.26 30.18
CA GLU A 206 -26.54 17.33 29.80
C GLU A 206 -27.35 16.93 31.04
N GLN A 207 -26.70 16.48 32.11
CA GLN A 207 -27.37 16.07 33.34
C GLN A 207 -28.18 17.21 33.96
N ARG A 208 -27.63 18.43 34.00
CA ARG A 208 -28.35 19.63 34.47
C ARG A 208 -29.60 19.87 33.62
N LEU A 209 -29.49 19.79 32.30
CA LEU A 209 -30.62 20.02 31.38
C LEU A 209 -31.68 18.91 31.46
N VAL A 210 -31.29 17.66 31.73
CA VAL A 210 -32.23 16.57 32.01
C VAL A 210 -33.09 16.91 33.24
N GLU A 211 -32.46 17.37 34.32
CA GLU A 211 -33.15 17.77 35.54
C GLU A 211 -34.04 19.00 35.32
N GLU A 212 -33.56 20.00 34.60
CA GLU A 212 -34.33 21.21 34.26
C GLU A 212 -35.54 20.92 33.35
N THR A 213 -35.45 19.93 32.45
CA THR A 213 -36.52 19.55 31.51
C THR A 213 -37.65 18.75 32.19
N ALA A 214 -37.36 18.06 33.29
CA ALA A 214 -38.34 17.22 33.99
C ALA A 214 -39.55 18.03 34.51
N GLY A 215 -39.31 19.24 35.04
CA GLY A 215 -40.36 20.13 35.57
C GLY A 215 -41.35 20.60 34.50
N PRO A 216 -40.89 21.28 33.42
CA PRO A 216 -41.73 21.71 32.31
C PRO A 216 -42.54 20.58 31.67
N ARG A 217 -41.95 19.39 31.52
CA ARG A 217 -42.64 18.22 30.98
C ARG A 217 -43.78 17.75 31.88
N ALA A 218 -43.52 17.59 33.18
CA ALA A 218 -44.55 17.20 34.14
C ALA A 218 -45.68 18.22 34.21
N GLU A 219 -45.37 19.52 34.13
CA GLU A 219 -46.37 20.59 34.12
C GLU A 219 -47.20 20.60 32.84
N ALA A 220 -46.58 20.36 31.68
CA ALA A 220 -47.28 20.23 30.40
C ALA A 220 -48.24 19.03 30.41
N GLU A 221 -47.81 17.88 30.93
CA GLU A 221 -48.64 16.68 31.10
C GLU A 221 -49.82 16.95 32.05
N ARG A 222 -49.57 17.63 33.18
CA ARG A 222 -50.61 18.02 34.15
C ARG A 222 -51.66 18.94 33.53
N LEU A 223 -51.23 19.99 32.82
CA LEU A 223 -52.14 20.94 32.19
C LEU A 223 -52.90 20.34 31.01
N GLN A 224 -52.28 19.44 30.25
CA GLN A 224 -52.97 18.69 29.19
C GLN A 224 -54.09 17.83 29.78
N ALA A 225 -53.84 17.10 30.87
CA ALA A 225 -54.87 16.31 31.53
C ALA A 225 -56.05 17.17 32.04
N LEU A 226 -55.76 18.39 32.55
CA LEU A 226 -56.80 19.35 32.94
C LEU A 226 -57.60 19.86 31.74
N ALA A 227 -56.94 20.15 30.61
CA ALA A 227 -57.61 20.56 29.39
C ALA A 227 -58.52 19.47 28.83
N ASP A 228 -58.07 18.21 28.84
CA ASP A 228 -58.84 17.06 28.38
C ASP A 228 -60.07 16.80 29.26
N ALA A 229 -59.93 16.93 30.59
CA ALA A 229 -61.05 16.82 31.53
C ALA A 229 -62.08 17.94 31.31
N ALA A 230 -61.63 19.20 31.18
CA ALA A 230 -62.52 20.33 30.92
C ALA A 230 -63.24 20.21 29.57
N ALA A 231 -62.56 19.70 28.53
CA ALA A 231 -63.17 19.43 27.22
C ALA A 231 -64.26 18.35 27.29
N ALA A 232 -64.03 17.29 28.08
CA ALA A 232 -65.04 16.25 28.29
C ALA A 232 -66.29 16.79 29.01
N GLU A 233 -66.11 17.60 30.06
CA GLU A 233 -67.21 18.27 30.75
C GLU A 233 -67.99 19.22 29.83
N ALA A 234 -67.29 20.04 29.03
CA ALA A 234 -67.91 20.93 28.05
C ALA A 234 -68.72 20.16 26.98
N GLY A 235 -68.20 19.03 26.52
CA GLY A 235 -68.89 18.15 25.57
C GLY A 235 -70.19 17.58 26.15
N GLU A 236 -70.18 17.18 27.42
CA GLU A 236 -71.37 16.67 28.10
C GLU A 236 -72.43 17.75 28.31
N HIS A 237 -72.04 18.95 28.76
CA HIS A 237 -72.97 20.06 28.91
C HIS A 237 -73.58 20.49 27.56
N THR A 238 -72.79 20.49 26.49
CA THR A 238 -73.29 20.80 25.14
C THR A 238 -74.30 19.76 24.68
N ARG A 239 -74.03 18.46 24.90
CA ARG A 239 -74.98 17.38 24.59
C ARG A 239 -76.31 17.54 25.32
N ILE A 240 -76.28 17.87 26.62
CA ILE A 240 -77.49 18.12 27.43
C ILE A 240 -78.26 19.35 26.91
N ALA A 241 -77.54 20.42 26.53
CA ALA A 241 -78.16 21.62 25.96
C ALA A 241 -78.85 21.34 24.61
N ASP A 242 -78.24 20.51 23.76
CA ASP A 242 -78.78 20.07 22.48
C ASP A 242 -80.02 19.18 22.67
N GLU A 243 -80.02 18.26 23.64
CA GLU A 243 -81.20 17.46 24.00
C GLU A 243 -82.36 18.34 24.49
N ALA A 244 -82.07 19.36 25.30
CA ALA A 244 -83.08 20.33 25.74
C ALA A 244 -83.62 21.17 24.58
N TYR A 245 -82.77 21.54 23.61
CA TYR A 245 -83.20 22.23 22.39
C TYR A 245 -84.08 21.33 21.52
N ALA A 246 -83.70 20.07 21.31
CA ALA A 246 -84.47 19.10 20.55
C ALA A 246 -85.88 18.90 21.15
N ARG A 247 -86.01 18.93 22.48
CA ARG A 247 -87.31 18.91 23.15
C ARG A 247 -88.15 20.15 22.85
N CYS A 248 -87.55 21.34 22.81
CA CYS A 248 -88.26 22.56 22.40
C CYS A 248 -88.80 22.44 20.97
N VAL A 249 -87.98 21.94 20.04
CA VAL A 249 -88.37 21.72 18.64
C VAL A 249 -89.51 20.70 18.53
N ALA A 250 -89.48 19.62 19.32
CA ALA A 250 -90.56 18.62 19.33
C ALA A 250 -91.91 19.23 19.79
N LEU A 251 -91.90 20.01 20.88
CA LEU A 251 -93.09 20.70 21.38
C LEU A 251 -93.64 21.71 20.36
N ASP A 252 -92.76 22.40 19.63
CA ASP A 252 -93.15 23.32 18.56
C ASP A 252 -93.85 22.60 17.40
N GLN A 253 -93.35 21.42 17.02
CA GLN A 253 -93.96 20.59 15.98
C GLN A 253 -95.32 20.05 16.43
N GLU A 254 -95.45 19.61 17.69
CA GLU A 254 -96.73 19.16 18.26
C GLU A 254 -97.75 20.30 18.32
N ALA A 255 -97.34 21.49 18.77
CA ALA A 255 -98.22 22.67 18.79
C ALA A 255 -98.69 23.05 17.38
N ALA A 256 -97.81 23.00 16.38
CA ALA A 256 -98.18 23.27 14.98
C ALA A 256 -99.20 22.25 14.44
N ARG A 257 -99.08 20.96 14.81
CA ARG A 257 -100.07 19.92 14.47
C ARG A 257 -101.41 20.20 15.12
N CYS A 258 -101.44 20.44 16.45
CA CYS A 258 -102.67 20.78 17.16
C CYS A 258 -103.35 22.04 16.61
N GLN A 259 -102.56 23.04 16.17
CA GLN A 259 -103.09 24.26 15.57
C GLN A 259 -103.72 24.00 14.20
N THR A 260 -103.13 23.10 13.40
CA THR A 260 -103.71 22.68 12.10
C THR A 260 -105.02 21.93 12.32
N GLU A 261 -105.04 20.94 13.22
CA GLU A 261 -106.25 20.19 13.59
C GLU A 261 -107.35 21.12 14.14
N LEU A 262 -106.98 22.16 14.89
CA LEU A 262 -107.94 23.14 15.40
C LEU A 262 -108.57 23.97 14.28
N GLN A 263 -107.79 24.35 13.26
CA GLN A 263 -108.32 25.06 12.09
C GLN A 263 -109.24 24.16 11.27
N GLU A 264 -108.89 22.89 11.10
CA GLU A 264 -109.75 21.89 10.44
C GLU A 264 -111.07 21.72 11.20
N ALA A 265 -111.02 21.60 12.53
CA ALA A 265 -112.22 21.51 13.37
C ALA A 265 -113.11 22.77 13.30
N ARG A 266 -112.51 23.97 13.19
CA ARG A 266 -113.23 25.23 12.99
C ARG A 266 -113.87 25.33 11.60
N GLN A 267 -113.16 24.91 10.56
CA GLN A 267 -113.69 24.87 9.20
C GLN A 267 -114.86 23.88 9.11
N ALA A 268 -114.73 22.70 9.72
CA ALA A 268 -115.79 21.70 9.80
C ALA A 268 -117.01 22.20 10.58
N GLU A 269 -116.81 22.92 11.70
CA GLU A 269 -117.92 23.57 12.41
C GLU A 269 -118.61 24.61 11.51
N ALA A 270 -117.85 25.50 10.87
CA ALA A 270 -118.39 26.56 10.04
C ALA A 270 -119.17 26.02 8.83
N SER A 271 -118.65 24.98 8.16
CA SER A 271 -119.34 24.33 7.04
C SER A 271 -120.61 23.62 7.51
N LEU A 272 -120.55 22.86 8.62
CA LEU A 272 -121.72 22.17 9.17
C LEU A 272 -122.79 23.15 9.65
N VAL A 273 -122.43 24.29 10.26
CA VAL A 273 -123.39 25.33 10.64
C VAL A 273 -124.08 25.92 9.41
N GLN A 274 -123.33 26.23 8.36
CA GLN A 274 -123.90 26.77 7.11
C GLN A 274 -124.84 25.76 6.45
N GLU A 275 -124.40 24.51 6.33
CA GLU A 275 -125.18 23.44 5.71
C GLU A 275 -126.43 23.08 6.55
N LEU A 276 -126.32 23.04 7.87
CA LEU A 276 -127.47 22.81 8.76
C LEU A 276 -128.48 23.95 8.69
N THR A 277 -128.01 25.21 8.67
CA THR A 277 -128.89 26.38 8.54
C THR A 277 -129.64 26.34 7.21
N LYS A 278 -128.95 25.96 6.14
CA LYS A 278 -129.55 25.77 4.81
C LYS A 278 -130.57 24.62 4.82
N ALA A 279 -130.21 23.46 5.35
CA ALA A 279 -131.11 22.31 5.45
C ALA A 279 -132.35 22.59 6.32
N GLN A 280 -132.20 23.34 7.42
CA GLN A 280 -133.30 23.79 8.27
C GLN A 280 -134.21 24.81 7.57
N GLY A 281 -133.66 25.68 6.73
CA GLY A 281 -134.43 26.62 5.91
C GLY A 281 -135.16 25.96 4.74
N GLU A 282 -134.58 24.89 4.16
CA GLU A 282 -135.16 24.11 3.07
C GLU A 282 -136.20 23.10 3.55
N LEU A 283 -136.11 22.61 4.79
CA LEU A 283 -137.00 21.59 5.33
C LEU A 283 -138.50 21.95 5.24
N PRO A 284 -138.97 23.15 5.65
CA PRO A 284 -140.39 23.50 5.56
C PRO A 284 -140.90 23.51 4.12
N GLN A 285 -140.09 24.02 3.18
CA GLN A 285 -140.44 24.04 1.76
C GLN A 285 -140.48 22.61 1.19
N ALA A 286 -139.53 21.76 1.57
CA ALA A 286 -139.51 20.35 1.19
C ALA A 286 -140.66 19.55 1.82
N THR A 287 -141.09 19.86 3.05
CA THR A 287 -142.27 19.26 3.69
C THR A 287 -143.55 19.68 2.95
N GLU A 288 -143.72 20.98 2.67
CA GLU A 288 -144.88 21.49 1.92
C GLU A 288 -144.92 20.93 0.49
N GLU A 289 -143.77 20.82 -0.18
CA GLU A 289 -143.66 20.26 -1.52
C GLU A 289 -143.92 18.75 -1.53
N ALA A 290 -143.39 18.01 -0.55
CA ALA A 290 -143.68 16.59 -0.39
C ALA A 290 -145.16 16.33 -0.09
N GLU A 291 -145.78 17.10 0.81
CA GLU A 291 -147.22 17.00 1.10
C GLU A 291 -148.07 17.39 -0.12
N ARG A 292 -147.71 18.47 -0.82
CA ARG A 292 -148.41 18.91 -2.04
C ARG A 292 -148.33 17.87 -3.15
N LEU A 293 -147.13 17.33 -3.41
CA LEU A 293 -146.93 16.31 -4.45
C LEU A 293 -147.55 14.96 -4.04
N ASN A 294 -147.55 14.61 -2.76
CA ASN A 294 -148.22 13.41 -2.26
C ASN A 294 -149.75 13.53 -2.36
N ASN A 295 -150.31 14.71 -2.05
CA ASN A 295 -151.74 14.98 -2.26
C ASN A 295 -152.08 14.96 -3.75
N ALA A 296 -151.26 15.58 -4.60
CA ALA A 296 -151.44 15.54 -6.06
C ALA A 296 -151.32 14.12 -6.63
N ALA A 297 -150.44 13.27 -6.07
CA ALA A 297 -150.33 11.86 -6.43
C ALA A 297 -151.59 11.09 -6.01
N THR A 298 -152.08 11.32 -4.78
CA THR A 298 -153.33 10.71 -4.27
C THR A 298 -154.55 11.13 -5.10
N ASP A 299 -154.64 12.41 -5.47
CA ASP A 299 -155.69 12.95 -6.32
C ASP A 299 -155.60 12.40 -7.74
N ALA A 300 -154.39 12.32 -8.32
CA ALA A 300 -154.19 11.74 -9.65
C ALA A 300 -154.48 10.23 -9.67
N GLU A 301 -154.16 9.50 -8.60
CA GLU A 301 -154.55 8.11 -8.41
C GLU A 301 -156.08 7.97 -8.26
N ALA A 302 -156.73 8.85 -7.51
CA ALA A 302 -158.19 8.88 -7.38
C ALA A 302 -158.88 9.22 -8.70
N GLU A 303 -158.36 10.18 -9.48
CA GLU A 303 -158.81 10.49 -10.83
C GLU A 303 -158.62 9.30 -11.77
N TRP A 304 -157.46 8.64 -11.71
CA TRP A 304 -157.20 7.42 -12.47
C TRP A 304 -158.21 6.34 -12.13
N HIS A 305 -158.46 6.06 -10.84
CA HIS A 305 -159.45 5.10 -10.38
C HIS A 305 -160.87 5.48 -10.84
N ALA A 306 -161.27 6.75 -10.73
CA ALA A 306 -162.58 7.22 -11.17
C ALA A 306 -162.78 7.07 -12.69
N ARG A 307 -161.76 7.42 -13.49
CA ARG A 307 -161.77 7.24 -14.94
C ARG A 307 -161.76 5.77 -15.33
N TYR A 308 -160.99 4.95 -14.61
CA TYR A 308 -160.98 3.50 -14.78
C TYR A 308 -162.37 2.89 -14.54
N TYR A 309 -163.08 3.29 -13.47
CA TYR A 309 -164.44 2.81 -13.21
C TYR A 309 -165.48 3.35 -14.21
N ARG A 310 -165.34 4.59 -14.70
CA ARG A 310 -166.19 5.13 -15.78
C ARG A 310 -165.98 4.39 -17.09
N LEU A 311 -164.72 4.09 -17.45
CA LEU A 311 -164.39 3.22 -18.57
C LEU A 311 -165.07 1.86 -18.41
N LYS A 312 -164.96 1.22 -17.22
CA LYS A 312 -165.61 -0.07 -16.95
C LYS A 312 -167.14 0.00 -17.04
N SER A 313 -167.74 1.12 -16.62
CA SER A 313 -169.18 1.36 -16.74
C SER A 313 -169.60 1.55 -18.21
N ALA A 314 -168.86 2.32 -19.00
CA ALA A 314 -169.09 2.51 -20.43
C ALA A 314 -168.93 1.18 -21.20
N GLU A 315 -167.90 0.39 -20.88
CA GLU A 315 -167.71 -0.97 -21.42
C GLU A 315 -168.91 -1.87 -21.10
N SER A 316 -169.42 -1.80 -19.86
CA SER A 316 -170.59 -2.55 -19.41
C SER A 316 -171.89 -2.09 -20.09
N ALA A 317 -172.09 -0.78 -20.28
CA ALA A 317 -173.24 -0.22 -20.99
C ALA A 317 -173.23 -0.58 -22.48
N LEU A 318 -172.06 -0.51 -23.13
CA LEU A 318 -171.86 -1.01 -24.50
C LEU A 318 -172.20 -2.51 -24.59
N ALA A 319 -171.75 -3.31 -23.61
CA ALA A 319 -172.06 -4.74 -23.56
C ALA A 319 -173.56 -5.03 -23.33
N ALA A 320 -174.22 -4.27 -22.46
CA ALA A 320 -175.66 -4.40 -22.18
C ALA A 320 -176.53 -4.02 -23.39
N GLN A 321 -176.15 -2.98 -24.14
CA GLN A 321 -176.87 -2.57 -25.35
C GLN A 321 -176.68 -3.57 -26.50
N ARG A 322 -175.48 -4.14 -26.64
CA ARG A 322 -175.22 -5.27 -27.56
C ARG A 322 -176.10 -6.50 -27.26
N ARG A 323 -176.50 -6.70 -26.00
CA ARG A 323 -177.40 -7.80 -25.60
C ARG A 323 -178.86 -7.60 -26.05
N LYS A 324 -179.33 -6.36 -26.24
CA LYS A 324 -180.72 -6.00 -26.61
C LYS A 324 -181.01 -5.90 -28.12
N LEU A 325 -180.02 -6.14 -28.97
CA LEU A 325 -180.20 -6.10 -30.42
C LEU A 325 -181.06 -7.26 -30.93
N THR A 326 -182.01 -6.96 -31.81
CA THR A 326 -182.83 -7.99 -32.50
C THR A 326 -181.98 -8.74 -33.53
N LEU A 327 -182.40 -9.96 -33.90
CA LEU A 327 -181.61 -10.84 -34.78
C LEU A 327 -181.27 -10.17 -36.13
N GLY A 328 -182.21 -9.42 -36.71
CA GLY A 328 -181.99 -8.66 -37.96
C GLY A 328 -181.00 -7.49 -37.86
N GLN A 329 -180.76 -6.97 -36.65
CA GLN A 329 -179.75 -5.92 -36.38
C GLN A 329 -178.39 -6.51 -36.00
N ARG A 330 -178.37 -7.67 -35.34
CA ARG A 330 -177.14 -8.44 -35.09
C ARG A 330 -176.52 -9.00 -36.38
N LEU A 331 -177.37 -9.33 -37.35
CA LEU A 331 -176.98 -9.80 -38.68
C LEU A 331 -176.75 -8.66 -39.70
N HIS A 332 -176.81 -7.39 -39.26
CA HIS A 332 -176.54 -6.20 -40.09
C HIS A 332 -177.41 -6.06 -41.36
N VAL A 333 -178.64 -6.59 -41.34
CA VAL A 333 -179.59 -6.49 -42.46
C VAL A 333 -180.48 -5.23 -42.35
N SER A 334 -180.52 -4.61 -41.17
CA SER A 334 -181.17 -3.33 -40.91
C SER A 334 -180.20 -2.40 -40.18
N ALA A 335 -180.36 -1.09 -40.39
CA ALA A 335 -179.46 -0.09 -39.80
C ALA A 335 -179.48 -0.19 -38.26
N PRO A 336 -178.31 -0.28 -37.62
CA PRO A 336 -178.23 -0.34 -36.17
C PRO A 336 -178.70 0.98 -35.55
N PRO A 337 -179.23 0.95 -34.32
CA PRO A 337 -179.64 2.17 -33.64
C PRO A 337 -178.42 3.06 -33.39
N ALA A 338 -178.54 4.36 -33.73
CA ALA A 338 -177.48 5.38 -33.56
C ALA A 338 -176.82 5.35 -32.17
N LYS A 339 -177.59 4.99 -31.15
CA LYS A 339 -177.17 4.81 -29.75
C LYS A 339 -176.01 3.82 -29.54
N LEU A 340 -175.74 2.89 -30.45
CA LEU A 340 -174.65 1.90 -30.31
C LEU A 340 -173.29 2.45 -30.81
N GLU A 341 -173.32 3.31 -31.81
CA GLU A 341 -172.12 3.98 -32.33
C GLU A 341 -171.64 5.06 -31.36
N GLU A 342 -172.57 5.81 -30.76
CA GLU A 342 -172.32 6.73 -29.65
C GLU A 342 -171.61 6.03 -28.48
N LEU A 343 -172.07 4.85 -28.04
CA LEU A 343 -171.43 4.09 -26.95
C LEU A 343 -170.03 3.57 -27.31
N ARG A 344 -169.74 3.28 -28.58
CA ARG A 344 -168.38 2.87 -29.01
C ARG A 344 -167.41 4.05 -28.96
N ILE A 345 -167.86 5.21 -29.42
CA ILE A 345 -167.10 6.46 -29.33
C ILE A 345 -166.86 6.81 -27.85
N ASP A 346 -167.88 6.64 -27.01
CA ASP A 346 -167.77 6.86 -25.57
C ASP A 346 -166.73 5.94 -24.92
N VAL A 347 -166.76 4.61 -25.16
CA VAL A 347 -165.73 3.69 -24.65
C VAL A 347 -164.32 4.08 -25.12
N LYS A 348 -164.13 4.37 -26.42
CA LYS A 348 -162.81 4.77 -26.95
C LYS A 348 -162.31 6.07 -26.31
N THR A 349 -163.21 7.01 -26.05
CA THR A 349 -162.91 8.27 -25.36
C THR A 349 -162.52 8.00 -23.91
N GLN A 350 -163.30 7.18 -23.19
CA GLN A 350 -163.00 6.77 -21.81
C GLN A 350 -161.69 5.98 -21.70
N THR A 351 -161.29 5.17 -22.70
CA THR A 351 -160.01 4.45 -22.69
C THR A 351 -158.84 5.41 -22.74
N ARG A 352 -158.87 6.38 -23.66
CA ARG A 352 -157.82 7.39 -23.80
C ARG A 352 -157.75 8.29 -22.56
N GLU A 353 -158.89 8.63 -21.98
CA GLU A 353 -158.95 9.39 -20.73
C GLU A 353 -158.36 8.61 -19.54
N ALA A 354 -158.59 7.29 -19.46
CA ALA A 354 -158.03 6.43 -18.40
C ALA A 354 -156.51 6.21 -18.56
N GLU A 355 -156.01 5.99 -19.77
CA GLU A 355 -154.57 5.88 -20.05
C GLU A 355 -153.84 7.20 -19.73
N ASN A 356 -154.38 8.33 -20.15
CA ASN A 356 -153.82 9.65 -19.82
C ASN A 356 -153.89 9.97 -18.32
N ALA A 357 -154.87 9.44 -17.59
CA ALA A 357 -154.92 9.56 -16.13
C ALA A 357 -153.88 8.66 -15.45
N SER A 358 -153.65 7.44 -15.97
CA SER A 358 -152.64 6.50 -15.46
C SER A 358 -151.22 7.05 -15.58
N ILE A 359 -150.86 7.63 -16.74
CA ILE A 359 -149.54 8.25 -16.94
C ILE A 359 -149.34 9.42 -15.98
N ARG A 360 -150.37 10.25 -15.76
CA ARG A 360 -150.33 11.37 -14.82
C ARG A 360 -150.19 10.90 -13.36
N ALA A 361 -150.90 9.85 -12.97
CA ALA A 361 -150.78 9.25 -11.65
C ALA A 361 -149.35 8.72 -11.39
N ARG A 362 -148.76 8.00 -12.36
CA ARG A 362 -147.39 7.50 -12.24
C ARG A 362 -146.35 8.61 -12.14
N GLN A 363 -146.45 9.65 -12.97
CA GLN A 363 -145.53 10.79 -12.93
C GLN A 363 -145.65 11.58 -11.61
N ALA A 364 -146.87 11.71 -11.08
CA ALA A 364 -147.10 12.33 -9.77
C ALA A 364 -146.52 11.49 -8.63
N HIS A 365 -146.63 10.16 -8.70
CA HIS A 365 -146.03 9.25 -7.70
C HIS A 365 -144.49 9.30 -7.71
N GLU A 366 -143.84 9.22 -8.87
CA GLU A 366 -142.38 9.33 -8.99
C GLU A 366 -141.84 10.71 -8.58
N ALA A 367 -142.65 11.77 -8.69
CA ALA A 367 -142.32 13.09 -8.16
C ALA A 367 -142.48 13.14 -6.63
N ALA A 368 -143.52 12.53 -6.08
CA ALA A 368 -143.74 12.42 -4.64
C ALA A 368 -142.64 11.60 -3.93
N GLU A 369 -142.23 10.45 -4.48
CA GLU A 369 -141.14 9.63 -3.91
C GLU A 369 -139.81 10.38 -3.83
N ARG A 370 -139.48 11.16 -4.87
CA ARG A 370 -138.28 12.02 -4.88
C ARG A 370 -138.36 13.11 -3.82
N ALA A 371 -139.52 13.73 -3.65
CA ALA A 371 -139.75 14.74 -2.61
C ALA A 371 -139.67 14.14 -1.20
N VAL A 372 -140.24 12.95 -0.97
CA VAL A 372 -140.16 12.21 0.30
C VAL A 372 -138.72 11.80 0.62
N THR A 373 -137.97 11.32 -0.38
CA THR A 373 -136.56 10.94 -0.20
C THR A 373 -135.69 12.15 0.11
N HIS A 374 -135.94 13.28 -0.56
CA HIS A 374 -135.26 14.54 -0.29
C HIS A 374 -135.56 15.04 1.13
N HIS A 375 -136.83 15.04 1.55
CA HIS A 375 -137.26 15.36 2.91
C HIS A 375 -136.62 14.44 3.96
N ALA A 376 -136.64 13.12 3.75
CA ALA A 376 -136.00 12.15 4.65
C ALA A 376 -134.48 12.35 4.74
N GLY A 377 -133.84 12.69 3.62
CA GLY A 377 -132.42 13.06 3.56
C GLY A 377 -132.10 14.30 4.39
N LEU A 378 -132.92 15.36 4.29
CA LEU A 378 -132.78 16.59 5.09
C LEU A 378 -133.00 16.33 6.58
N VAL A 379 -134.02 15.55 6.96
CA VAL A 379 -134.27 15.18 8.37
C VAL A 379 -133.11 14.40 8.95
N ARG A 380 -132.59 13.40 8.21
CA ARG A 380 -131.41 12.63 8.65
C ARG A 380 -130.19 13.53 8.81
N PHE A 381 -129.91 14.38 7.83
CA PHE A 381 -128.80 15.33 7.88
C PHE A 381 -128.90 16.30 9.07
N ILE A 382 -130.09 16.80 9.40
CA ILE A 382 -130.29 17.67 10.56
C ILE A 382 -130.03 16.91 11.88
N SER A 383 -130.47 15.65 11.97
CA SER A 383 -130.25 14.83 13.17
C SER A 383 -128.78 14.42 13.37
N GLU A 384 -128.08 14.05 12.29
CA GLU A 384 -126.67 13.62 12.32
C GLU A 384 -125.72 14.81 12.35
N GLY A 385 -126.05 15.92 11.69
CA GLY A 385 -125.23 17.14 11.71
C GLY A 385 -125.15 17.77 13.09
N GLY A 386 -126.16 17.57 13.95
CA GLY A 386 -126.08 17.96 15.36
C GLY A 386 -125.00 17.23 16.16
N SER A 387 -124.79 15.93 15.90
CA SER A 387 -123.72 15.17 16.55
C SER A 387 -122.35 15.51 15.95
N GLY A 388 -122.27 15.76 14.64
CA GLY A 388 -121.06 16.27 13.96
C GLY A 388 -120.63 17.63 14.50
N LEU A 389 -121.57 18.55 14.72
CA LEU A 389 -121.31 19.88 15.30
C LEU A 389 -120.80 19.77 16.75
N ALA A 390 -121.41 18.90 17.56
CA ALA A 390 -120.97 18.65 18.93
C ALA A 390 -119.55 18.05 18.98
N ALA A 391 -119.24 17.11 18.08
CA ALA A 391 -117.91 16.53 17.97
C ALA A 391 -116.85 17.56 17.54
N ALA A 392 -117.17 18.43 16.58
CA ALA A 392 -116.28 19.51 16.16
C ALA A 392 -116.00 20.51 17.31
N ARG A 393 -117.03 20.90 18.08
CA ARG A 393 -116.87 21.77 19.26
C ARG A 393 -116.04 21.12 20.37
N ALA A 394 -116.31 19.86 20.69
CA ALA A 394 -115.53 19.11 21.69
C ALA A 394 -114.05 18.96 21.26
N ALA A 395 -113.81 18.76 19.96
CA ALA A 395 -112.45 18.74 19.40
C ALA A 395 -111.77 20.11 19.54
N GLN A 396 -112.48 21.22 19.28
CA GLN A 396 -111.94 22.57 19.47
C GLN A 396 -111.61 22.87 20.93
N GLU A 397 -112.47 22.50 21.89
CA GLU A 397 -112.22 22.67 23.32
C GLU A 397 -110.97 21.89 23.77
N ARG A 398 -110.89 20.61 23.38
CA ARG A 398 -109.73 19.75 23.67
C ARG A 398 -108.44 20.32 23.07
N LEU A 399 -108.44 20.66 21.78
CA LEU A 399 -107.26 21.18 21.09
C LEU A 399 -106.82 22.55 21.63
N THR A 400 -107.78 23.38 22.07
CA THR A 400 -107.46 24.66 22.74
C THR A 400 -106.80 24.42 24.10
N ALA A 401 -107.28 23.46 24.89
CA ALA A 401 -106.65 23.06 26.14
C ALA A 401 -105.27 22.44 25.93
N ASP A 402 -105.12 21.59 24.92
CA ASP A 402 -103.84 20.98 24.54
C ASP A 402 -102.81 22.03 24.10
N LEU A 403 -103.21 23.03 23.30
CA LEU A 403 -102.34 24.15 22.93
C LEU A 403 -101.89 24.99 24.14
N ALA A 404 -102.78 25.23 25.11
CA ALA A 404 -102.43 25.93 26.35
C ALA A 404 -101.43 25.14 27.20
N ARG A 405 -101.61 23.81 27.29
CA ARG A 405 -100.65 22.92 27.95
C ARG A 405 -99.29 22.90 27.23
N LEU A 406 -99.29 22.72 25.91
CA LEU A 406 -98.06 22.71 25.10
C LEU A 406 -97.31 24.04 25.19
N ALA A 407 -98.01 25.18 25.28
CA ALA A 407 -97.39 26.48 25.50
C ALA A 407 -96.66 26.57 26.86
N ALA A 408 -97.28 26.08 27.94
CA ALA A 408 -96.65 26.04 29.26
C ALA A 408 -95.46 25.07 29.32
N GLU A 409 -95.59 23.89 28.70
CA GLU A 409 -94.50 22.93 28.57
C GLU A 409 -93.34 23.48 27.73
N ARG A 410 -93.62 24.21 26.65
CA ARG A 410 -92.62 24.91 25.83
C ARG A 410 -91.88 25.97 26.61
N GLU A 411 -92.58 26.78 27.41
CA GLU A 411 -91.95 27.82 28.23
C GLU A 411 -90.96 27.21 29.24
N SER A 412 -91.38 26.13 29.91
CA SER A 412 -90.52 25.35 30.81
C SER A 412 -89.32 24.73 30.10
N ALA A 413 -89.53 24.10 28.93
CA ALA A 413 -88.45 23.52 28.13
C ALA A 413 -87.48 24.58 27.62
N THR A 414 -87.97 25.76 27.22
CA THR A 414 -87.15 26.90 26.78
C THR A 414 -86.29 27.45 27.91
N ALA A 415 -86.86 27.57 29.12
CA ALA A 415 -86.10 27.97 30.30
C ALA A 415 -85.00 26.96 30.65
N ALA A 416 -85.31 25.65 30.60
CA ALA A 416 -84.33 24.60 30.79
C ALA A 416 -83.21 24.64 29.73
N HIS A 417 -83.56 24.78 28.45
CA HIS A 417 -82.56 24.91 27.38
C HIS A 417 -81.67 26.13 27.56
N ARG A 418 -82.21 27.31 27.92
CA ARG A 418 -81.40 28.52 28.16
C ARG A 418 -80.39 28.33 29.29
N GLU A 419 -80.81 27.69 30.37
CA GLU A 419 -79.93 27.42 31.50
C GLU A 419 -78.83 26.41 31.12
N GLN A 420 -79.19 25.33 30.41
CA GLN A 420 -78.21 24.35 29.94
C GLN A 420 -77.25 24.93 28.90
N ALA A 421 -77.73 25.79 27.99
CA ALA A 421 -76.91 26.49 27.02
C ALA A 421 -75.93 27.47 27.69
N ARG A 422 -76.35 28.13 28.78
CA ARG A 422 -75.47 28.99 29.59
C ARG A 422 -74.35 28.17 30.25
N GLN A 423 -74.70 27.04 30.88
CA GLN A 423 -73.73 26.14 31.50
C GLN A 423 -72.76 25.56 30.46
N ALA A 424 -73.27 25.15 29.29
CA ALA A 424 -72.43 24.68 28.19
C ALA A 424 -71.44 25.75 27.71
N ALA A 425 -71.90 27.00 27.55
CA ALA A 425 -71.02 28.11 27.17
C ALA A 425 -69.93 28.38 28.23
N GLU A 426 -70.29 28.40 29.51
CA GLU A 426 -69.34 28.56 30.62
C GLU A 426 -68.29 27.42 30.63
N SER A 427 -68.71 26.17 30.45
CA SER A 427 -67.79 25.03 30.37
C SER A 427 -66.90 25.07 29.13
N VAL A 428 -67.40 25.50 27.98
CA VAL A 428 -66.59 25.67 26.75
C VAL A 428 -65.53 26.76 26.94
N ASP A 429 -65.86 27.87 27.61
CA ASP A 429 -64.90 28.92 27.93
C ASP A 429 -63.79 28.41 28.85
N ILE A 430 -64.14 27.63 29.88
CA ILE A 430 -63.17 26.97 30.79
C ILE A 430 -62.27 26.01 30.01
N ALA A 431 -62.86 25.15 29.17
CA ALA A 431 -62.11 24.21 28.33
C ALA A 431 -61.15 24.93 27.36
N THR A 432 -61.57 26.06 26.81
CA THR A 432 -60.74 26.89 25.92
C THR A 432 -59.56 27.48 26.68
N GLN A 433 -59.78 28.04 27.87
CA GLN A 433 -58.71 28.59 28.72
C GLN A 433 -57.71 27.50 29.14
N ALA A 434 -58.21 26.33 29.56
CA ALA A 434 -57.38 25.19 29.91
C ALA A 434 -56.55 24.68 28.71
N SER A 435 -57.15 24.61 27.51
CA SER A 435 -56.45 24.25 26.28
C SER A 435 -55.35 25.25 25.90
N MET A 436 -55.58 26.55 26.09
CA MET A 436 -54.54 27.56 25.86
C MET A 436 -53.38 27.42 26.83
N ALA A 437 -53.65 27.21 28.12
CA ALA A 437 -52.63 26.97 29.14
C ALA A 437 -51.81 25.70 28.84
N ALA A 438 -52.48 24.60 28.47
CA ALA A 438 -51.82 23.35 28.08
C ALA A 438 -50.90 23.55 26.86
N ARG A 439 -51.34 24.27 25.83
CA ARG A 439 -50.50 24.58 24.65
C ARG A 439 -49.27 25.40 25.01
N GLN A 440 -49.43 26.41 25.87
CA GLN A 440 -48.31 27.23 26.32
C GLN A 440 -47.29 26.39 27.09
N ALA A 441 -47.74 25.54 28.01
CA ALA A 441 -46.86 24.65 28.76
C ALA A 441 -46.16 23.62 27.86
N GLN A 442 -46.85 23.07 26.85
CA GLN A 442 -46.23 22.20 25.85
C GLN A 442 -45.16 22.92 25.01
N GLN A 443 -45.34 24.20 24.68
CA GLN A 443 -44.32 24.98 23.97
C GLN A 443 -43.06 25.15 24.83
N VAL A 444 -43.23 25.43 26.12
CA VAL A 444 -42.10 25.54 27.07
C VAL A 444 -41.39 24.18 27.23
N ALA A 445 -42.14 23.10 27.38
CA ALA A 445 -41.56 21.76 27.46
C ALA A 445 -40.77 21.38 26.20
N ARG A 446 -41.31 21.67 25.01
CA ARG A 446 -40.61 21.43 23.73
C ARG A 446 -39.32 22.23 23.60
N GLN A 447 -39.31 23.50 24.02
CA GLN A 447 -38.09 24.32 24.00
C GLN A 447 -37.01 23.74 24.92
N ALA A 448 -37.38 23.25 26.11
CA ALA A 448 -36.45 22.57 27.01
C ALA A 448 -35.94 21.25 26.42
N GLU A 449 -36.82 20.45 25.80
CA GLU A 449 -36.44 19.20 25.11
C GLU A 449 -35.51 19.45 23.91
N GLU A 450 -35.71 20.53 23.15
CA GLU A 450 -34.83 20.94 22.05
C GLU A 450 -33.43 21.32 22.55
N GLN A 451 -33.34 22.08 23.66
CA GLN A 451 -32.06 22.42 24.28
C GLN A 451 -31.33 21.18 24.79
N LEU A 452 -32.07 20.27 25.45
CA LEU A 452 -31.55 18.99 25.91
C LEU A 452 -31.04 18.14 24.72
N ALA A 453 -31.77 18.10 23.60
CA ALA A 453 -31.34 17.38 22.40
C ALA A 453 -30.06 17.95 21.78
N VAL A 454 -29.84 19.27 21.86
CA VAL A 454 -28.57 19.91 21.44
C VAL A 454 -27.43 19.50 22.37
N ALA A 455 -27.65 19.55 23.69
CA ALA A 455 -26.64 19.14 24.67
C ALA A 455 -26.26 17.66 24.52
N TYR A 456 -27.24 16.77 24.31
CA TYR A 456 -27.00 15.36 24.02
C TYR A 456 -26.10 15.15 22.79
N ARG A 457 -26.32 15.90 21.70
CA ARG A 457 -25.48 15.81 20.50
C ARG A 457 -24.08 16.32 20.79
N ALA A 458 -23.95 17.46 21.47
CA ALA A 458 -22.65 18.03 21.83
C ALA A 458 -21.83 17.08 22.71
N HIS A 459 -22.45 16.49 23.74
CA HIS A 459 -21.78 15.50 24.60
C HIS A 459 -21.39 14.25 23.80
N ARG A 460 -22.27 13.72 22.93
CA ARG A 460 -21.93 12.59 22.07
C ARG A 460 -20.73 12.89 21.15
N ASP A 461 -20.72 14.05 20.51
CA ASP A 461 -19.63 14.47 19.63
C ASP A 461 -18.31 14.61 20.42
N ALA A 462 -18.37 15.10 21.67
CA ALA A 462 -17.21 15.17 22.57
C ALA A 462 -16.71 13.78 23.01
N VAL A 463 -17.60 12.81 23.23
CA VAL A 463 -17.21 11.41 23.49
C VAL A 463 -16.46 10.83 22.29
N THR A 464 -16.96 11.02 21.08
CA THR A 464 -16.27 10.55 19.87
C THR A 464 -14.93 11.26 19.67
N ALA A 465 -14.85 12.56 19.93
CA ALA A 465 -13.58 13.30 19.87
C ALA A 465 -12.56 12.79 20.90
N ALA A 466 -13.00 12.37 22.09
CA ALA A 466 -12.15 11.76 23.12
C ALA A 466 -11.58 10.42 22.63
N GLU A 467 -12.44 9.54 22.09
CA GLU A 467 -12.02 8.24 21.53
C GLU A 467 -11.01 8.41 20.38
N GLU A 468 -11.24 9.38 19.48
CA GLU A 468 -10.33 9.69 18.38
C GLU A 468 -8.99 10.25 18.88
N ALA A 469 -9.00 11.09 19.92
CA ALA A 469 -7.79 11.63 20.54
C ALA A 469 -6.95 10.52 21.20
N GLU A 470 -7.59 9.62 21.95
CA GLU A 470 -6.95 8.45 22.56
C GLU A 470 -6.32 7.54 21.50
N ALA A 471 -7.07 7.18 20.46
CA ALA A 471 -6.58 6.33 19.38
C ALA A 471 -5.41 6.97 18.63
N ARG A 472 -5.45 8.30 18.41
CA ARG A 472 -4.35 9.04 17.79
C ARG A 472 -3.09 9.05 18.66
N ALA A 473 -3.22 9.31 19.96
CA ALA A 473 -2.09 9.29 20.87
C ALA A 473 -1.45 7.90 20.95
N GLU A 474 -2.27 6.84 21.03
CA GLU A 474 -1.78 5.45 21.01
C GLU A 474 -1.04 5.14 19.71
N SER A 475 -1.59 5.53 18.55
CA SER A 475 -0.95 5.32 17.25
C SER A 475 0.41 6.03 17.16
N LEU A 476 0.50 7.28 17.62
CA LEU A 476 1.76 8.04 17.65
C LEU A 476 2.77 7.42 18.62
N ALA A 477 2.34 6.95 19.79
CA ALA A 477 3.20 6.24 20.73
C ALA A 477 3.75 4.93 20.14
N GLN A 478 2.92 4.16 19.44
CA GLN A 478 3.34 2.95 18.72
C GLN A 478 4.34 3.26 17.59
N GLN A 479 4.10 4.33 16.82
CA GLN A 479 5.02 4.78 15.78
C GLN A 479 6.36 5.23 16.36
N ALA A 480 6.37 5.99 17.47
CA ALA A 480 7.59 6.38 18.17
C ALA A 480 8.37 5.18 18.71
N ALA A 481 7.68 4.17 19.26
CA ALA A 481 8.31 2.94 19.74
C ALA A 481 8.93 2.12 18.58
N ALA A 482 8.22 2.01 17.46
CA ALA A 482 8.72 1.36 16.24
C ALA A 482 9.94 2.10 15.66
N ALA A 483 9.89 3.43 15.60
CA ALA A 483 11.00 4.26 15.15
C ALA A 483 12.23 4.12 16.07
N ALA A 484 12.04 4.09 17.39
CA ALA A 484 13.14 3.85 18.35
C ALA A 484 13.81 2.49 18.14
N THR A 485 13.01 1.43 17.99
CA THR A 485 13.52 0.08 17.69
C THR A 485 14.25 0.04 16.34
N GLY A 486 13.71 0.74 15.33
CA GLY A 486 14.33 0.88 14.01
C GLY A 486 15.69 1.58 14.06
N LEU A 487 15.79 2.68 14.83
CA LEU A 487 17.02 3.43 15.04
C LEU A 487 18.10 2.58 15.72
N GLU A 488 17.76 1.85 16.79
CA GLU A 488 18.70 0.96 17.48
C GLU A 488 19.23 -0.14 16.55
N ARG A 489 18.35 -0.75 15.75
CA ARG A 489 18.75 -1.75 14.77
C ARG A 489 19.70 -1.16 13.73
N ARG A 490 19.40 0.03 13.18
CA ARG A 490 20.26 0.67 12.19
C ARG A 490 21.61 1.08 12.77
N ARG A 491 21.67 1.55 14.02
CA ARG A 491 22.94 1.80 14.74
C ARG A 491 23.79 0.53 14.81
N ALA A 492 23.21 -0.57 15.26
CA ALA A 492 23.93 -1.85 15.36
C ALA A 492 24.38 -2.40 13.99
N GLU A 493 23.58 -2.24 12.93
CA GLU A 493 23.96 -2.59 11.57
C GLU A 493 25.14 -1.72 11.08
N SER A 494 25.08 -0.41 11.30
CA SER A 494 26.13 0.54 10.90
C SER A 494 27.45 0.30 11.63
N GLU A 495 27.41 -0.02 12.92
CA GLU A 495 28.60 -0.37 13.71
C GLU A 495 29.31 -1.58 13.11
N ARG A 496 28.56 -2.64 12.73
CA ARG A 496 29.13 -3.83 12.08
C ARG A 496 29.75 -3.52 10.73
N GLU A 497 29.11 -2.68 9.92
CA GLU A 497 29.62 -2.28 8.60
C GLU A 497 30.93 -1.48 8.72
N LEU A 498 30.99 -0.53 9.67
CA LEU A 498 32.19 0.26 9.93
C LEU A 498 33.31 -0.58 10.57
N GLU A 499 32.98 -1.53 11.45
CA GLU A 499 33.96 -2.48 12.02
C GLU A 499 34.54 -3.40 10.94
N ALA A 500 33.72 -3.90 10.01
CA ALA A 500 34.18 -4.70 8.88
C ALA A 500 35.16 -3.92 7.99
N LEU A 501 34.81 -2.69 7.60
CA LEU A 501 35.73 -1.82 6.84
C LEU A 501 36.99 -1.46 7.63
N ARG A 502 36.90 -1.31 8.95
CA ARG A 502 38.08 -1.06 9.80
C ARG A 502 39.03 -2.25 9.78
N ALA A 503 38.51 -3.48 9.87
CA ALA A 503 39.33 -4.68 9.71
C ALA A 503 39.97 -4.77 8.32
N GLU A 504 39.27 -4.35 7.26
CA GLU A 504 39.85 -4.23 5.92
C GLU A 504 40.96 -3.17 5.85
N ILE A 505 40.80 -2.03 6.54
CA ILE A 505 41.88 -1.02 6.66
C ILE A 505 43.10 -1.62 7.35
N ASP A 506 42.93 -2.34 8.45
CA ASP A 506 44.04 -2.95 9.19
C ASP A 506 44.80 -3.96 8.32
N THR A 507 44.08 -4.84 7.62
CA THR A 507 44.70 -5.81 6.69
C THR A 507 45.41 -5.14 5.50
N ALA A 508 44.83 -4.07 4.93
CA ALA A 508 45.45 -3.29 3.87
C ALA A 508 46.68 -2.50 4.36
N ALA A 509 46.64 -2.01 5.60
CA ALA A 509 47.76 -1.30 6.23
C ALA A 509 48.93 -2.26 6.52
N GLU A 510 48.64 -3.48 6.98
CA GLU A 510 49.66 -4.53 7.14
C GLU A 510 50.28 -4.95 5.80
N ALA A 511 49.49 -4.99 4.72
CA ALA A 511 50.00 -5.25 3.38
C ALA A 511 50.93 -4.12 2.90
N GLU A 512 50.50 -2.86 3.01
CA GLU A 512 51.30 -1.69 2.65
C GLU A 512 52.58 -1.59 3.48
N ALA A 513 52.50 -1.80 4.81
CA ALA A 513 53.67 -1.76 5.68
C ALA A 513 54.70 -2.84 5.32
N ARG A 514 54.24 -4.05 4.96
CA ARG A 514 55.13 -5.13 4.48
C ARG A 514 55.77 -4.79 3.14
N SER A 515 55.01 -4.30 2.16
CA SER A 515 55.59 -3.92 0.87
C SER A 515 56.51 -2.71 0.98
N GLN A 516 56.19 -1.72 1.82
CA GLN A 516 57.05 -0.58 2.16
C GLN A 516 58.35 -1.02 2.84
N ALA A 517 58.28 -1.94 3.81
CA ALA A 517 59.47 -2.47 4.48
C ALA A 517 60.39 -3.21 3.50
N ASN A 518 59.82 -4.02 2.61
CA ASN A 518 60.57 -4.69 1.55
C ASN A 518 61.22 -3.69 0.59
N VAL A 519 60.49 -2.64 0.16
CA VAL A 519 61.04 -1.56 -0.69
C VAL A 519 62.19 -0.84 0.00
N ARG A 520 62.06 -0.51 1.30
CA ARG A 520 63.15 0.10 2.09
C ARG A 520 64.37 -0.80 2.20
N GLN A 521 64.16 -2.11 2.37
CA GLN A 521 65.25 -3.08 2.41
C GLN A 521 65.96 -3.20 1.04
N ILE A 522 65.21 -3.14 -0.06
CA ILE A 522 65.72 -3.27 -1.43
C ILE A 522 66.47 -2.00 -1.88
N CYS A 523 65.87 -0.82 -1.72
CA CYS A 523 66.44 0.43 -2.20
C CYS A 523 67.43 1.08 -1.21
N GLY A 524 67.36 0.76 0.09
CA GLY A 524 68.19 1.40 1.11
C GLY A 524 67.98 2.92 1.16
N THR A 525 69.00 3.69 0.79
CA THR A 525 68.94 5.16 0.69
C THR A 525 68.73 5.67 -0.74
N GLU A 526 68.75 4.78 -1.73
CA GLU A 526 68.54 5.13 -3.13
C GLU A 526 67.05 5.40 -3.40
N SER A 527 66.76 6.27 -4.38
CA SER A 527 65.38 6.46 -4.83
C SER A 527 64.88 5.25 -5.59
N ILE A 528 63.58 4.95 -5.50
CA ILE A 528 62.97 3.80 -6.20
C ILE A 528 63.21 3.86 -7.71
N ALA A 529 63.07 5.04 -8.32
CA ALA A 529 63.31 5.23 -9.74
C ALA A 529 64.78 4.94 -10.14
N ALA A 530 65.74 5.32 -9.29
CA ALA A 530 67.15 5.04 -9.51
C ALA A 530 67.46 3.54 -9.38
N HIS A 531 66.93 2.88 -8.36
CA HIS A 531 67.10 1.43 -8.16
C HIS A 531 66.45 0.63 -9.28
N GLN A 532 65.24 1.00 -9.72
CA GLN A 532 64.55 0.37 -10.86
C GLN A 532 65.37 0.48 -12.14
N SER A 533 65.87 1.67 -12.48
CA SER A 533 66.69 1.88 -13.67
C SER A 533 67.97 1.05 -13.64
N LYS A 534 68.63 0.99 -12.48
CA LYS A 534 69.88 0.22 -12.28
C LYS A 534 69.63 -1.29 -12.34
N ALA A 535 68.57 -1.77 -11.68
CA ALA A 535 68.19 -3.18 -11.70
C ALA A 535 67.77 -3.63 -13.11
N MET A 536 67.02 -2.81 -13.85
CA MET A 536 66.65 -3.10 -15.24
C MET A 536 67.88 -3.15 -16.15
N ALA A 537 68.76 -2.15 -16.07
CA ALA A 537 70.01 -2.13 -16.84
C ALA A 537 70.87 -3.36 -16.52
N ARG A 538 70.98 -3.73 -15.25
CA ARG A 538 71.75 -4.90 -14.83
C ARG A 538 71.12 -6.22 -15.28
N ILE A 539 69.79 -6.35 -15.25
CA ILE A 539 69.10 -7.52 -15.81
C ILE A 539 69.37 -7.61 -17.31
N GLU A 540 69.30 -6.50 -18.04
CA GLU A 540 69.57 -6.45 -19.50
C GLU A 540 71.02 -6.86 -19.81
N GLU A 541 72.00 -6.34 -19.06
CA GLU A 541 73.40 -6.76 -19.14
C GLU A 541 73.57 -8.26 -18.89
N LEU A 542 73.04 -8.77 -17.77
CA LEU A 542 73.16 -10.19 -17.38
C LEU A 542 72.48 -11.10 -18.40
N SER A 543 71.34 -10.68 -18.95
CA SER A 543 70.62 -11.43 -19.98
C SER A 543 71.43 -11.45 -21.28
N GLY A 544 71.99 -10.31 -21.68
CA GLY A 544 72.89 -10.21 -22.83
C GLY A 544 74.13 -11.10 -22.70
N TYR A 545 74.71 -11.19 -21.50
CA TYR A 545 75.86 -12.08 -21.27
C TYR A 545 75.49 -13.57 -21.24
N LEU A 546 74.29 -13.92 -20.78
CA LEU A 546 73.80 -15.30 -20.76
C LEU A 546 73.38 -15.81 -22.16
N GLU A 547 72.99 -14.91 -23.06
CA GLU A 547 72.59 -15.22 -24.45
C GLU A 547 73.77 -15.22 -25.43
N ALA A 548 74.88 -14.55 -25.10
CA ALA A 548 76.07 -14.51 -25.95
C ALA A 548 76.70 -15.90 -26.15
N THR A 549 77.00 -16.26 -27.41
CA THR A 549 77.63 -17.55 -27.76
C THR A 549 79.11 -17.57 -27.43
N GLU A 550 79.79 -16.42 -27.51
CA GLU A 550 81.18 -16.20 -27.09
C GLU A 550 81.27 -14.88 -26.33
N LEU A 551 81.91 -14.88 -25.16
CA LEU A 551 82.17 -13.68 -24.37
C LEU A 551 83.55 -13.14 -24.71
N SER A 552 83.70 -11.80 -24.71
CA SER A 552 85.01 -11.17 -24.91
C SER A 552 86.00 -11.64 -23.84
N GLY A 553 87.16 -12.16 -24.24
CA GLY A 553 88.20 -12.63 -23.30
C GLY A 553 88.64 -11.56 -22.29
N GLN A 554 88.53 -10.27 -22.64
CA GLN A 554 88.84 -9.17 -21.72
C GLN A 554 87.78 -8.99 -20.64
N LEU A 555 86.49 -9.15 -20.97
CA LEU A 555 85.39 -9.12 -20.01
C LEU A 555 85.49 -10.31 -19.04
N LEU A 556 85.87 -11.48 -19.55
CA LEU A 556 86.06 -12.64 -18.70
C LEU A 556 87.22 -12.43 -17.71
N LEU A 557 88.34 -11.85 -18.16
CA LEU A 557 89.50 -11.55 -17.30
C LEU A 557 89.21 -10.49 -16.24
N GLU A 558 88.37 -9.51 -16.57
CA GLU A 558 87.96 -8.48 -15.62
C GLU A 558 87.12 -9.08 -14.49
N MET A 559 86.24 -10.02 -14.83
CA MET A 559 85.28 -10.67 -13.93
C MET A 559 85.82 -11.93 -13.24
N ALA A 560 86.98 -12.44 -13.68
CA ALA A 560 87.66 -13.58 -13.06
C ALA A 560 88.28 -13.20 -11.72
N GLY A 561 88.03 -14.04 -10.70
CA GLY A 561 88.82 -13.99 -9.47
C GLY A 561 89.92 -15.04 -9.41
N LEU A 562 89.89 -16.04 -10.31
CA LEU A 562 90.96 -17.02 -10.49
C LEU A 562 91.30 -17.16 -11.97
N VAL A 563 92.56 -16.98 -12.31
CA VAL A 563 93.08 -17.26 -13.66
C VAL A 563 94.13 -18.34 -13.54
N CYS A 564 93.95 -19.46 -14.22
CA CYS A 564 94.86 -20.60 -14.21
C CYS A 564 95.43 -20.88 -15.60
N GLY A 565 96.68 -21.31 -15.64
CA GLY A 565 97.35 -21.71 -16.87
C GLY A 565 98.77 -22.18 -16.63
N THR A 566 99.41 -22.61 -17.70
CA THR A 566 100.84 -22.93 -17.68
C THR A 566 101.66 -21.66 -17.86
N PRO A 567 102.94 -21.63 -17.45
CA PRO A 567 103.84 -20.50 -17.73
C PRO A 567 103.82 -20.09 -19.21
N GLU A 568 103.75 -21.07 -20.09
CA GLU A 568 103.66 -20.92 -21.53
C GLU A 568 102.38 -20.22 -21.99
N THR A 569 101.21 -20.69 -21.55
CA THR A 569 99.92 -20.12 -21.96
C THR A 569 99.66 -18.75 -21.33
N ILE A 570 100.08 -18.56 -20.08
CA ILE A 570 100.02 -17.26 -19.40
C ILE A 570 100.92 -16.24 -20.10
N GLY A 571 102.14 -16.61 -20.47
CA GLY A 571 103.09 -15.73 -21.17
C GLY A 571 102.64 -15.32 -22.58
N ALA A 572 101.84 -16.17 -23.25
CA ALA A 572 101.28 -15.92 -24.58
C ALA A 572 99.93 -15.18 -24.58
N SER A 573 99.34 -14.93 -23.40
CA SER A 573 98.00 -14.37 -23.25
C SER A 573 98.02 -12.86 -22.92
N PRO A 574 97.01 -12.07 -23.32
CA PRO A 574 96.83 -10.69 -22.84
C PRO A 574 96.66 -10.57 -21.31
N VAL A 575 96.52 -11.70 -20.60
CA VAL A 575 96.60 -11.86 -19.13
C VAL A 575 97.80 -11.13 -18.51
N VAL A 576 98.94 -11.06 -19.22
CA VAL A 576 100.18 -10.37 -18.85
C VAL A 576 100.00 -8.86 -18.60
N THR A 577 98.84 -8.27 -18.93
CA THR A 577 98.55 -6.85 -18.66
C THR A 577 97.76 -6.59 -17.38
N THR A 578 97.29 -7.65 -16.71
CA THR A 578 96.48 -7.54 -15.48
C THR A 578 97.36 -7.73 -14.25
N GLN A 579 97.07 -6.99 -13.17
CA GLN A 579 97.72 -7.19 -11.87
C GLN A 579 96.90 -8.15 -11.02
N TYR A 580 97.59 -9.05 -10.33
CA TYR A 580 97.00 -10.03 -9.42
C TYR A 580 97.42 -9.72 -7.97
N ASP A 581 96.54 -10.05 -7.02
CA ASP A 581 96.84 -9.88 -5.60
C ASP A 581 97.88 -10.93 -5.17
N THR A 582 97.66 -12.17 -5.59
CA THR A 582 98.46 -13.33 -5.22
C THR A 582 98.76 -14.22 -6.43
N LEU A 583 100.02 -14.64 -6.56
CA LEU A 583 100.44 -15.73 -7.42
C LEU A 583 100.52 -17.00 -6.58
N VAL A 584 99.82 -18.04 -7.00
CA VAL A 584 99.94 -19.40 -6.47
C VAL A 584 100.65 -20.25 -7.51
N VAL A 585 101.77 -20.85 -7.14
CA VAL A 585 102.56 -21.72 -8.00
C VAL A 585 102.47 -23.14 -7.46
N VAL A 586 101.96 -24.06 -8.27
CA VAL A 586 101.81 -25.48 -7.93
C VAL A 586 102.85 -26.27 -8.69
N GLY A 587 103.47 -27.28 -8.06
CA GLY A 587 104.62 -27.97 -8.66
C GLY A 587 105.83 -27.06 -8.79
N ALA A 588 106.07 -26.18 -7.82
CA ALA A 588 107.12 -25.17 -7.86
C ALA A 588 108.54 -25.77 -8.00
N GLY A 589 108.73 -27.01 -7.55
CA GLY A 589 109.97 -27.78 -7.75
C GLY A 589 110.28 -28.09 -9.22
N ARG A 590 109.26 -28.09 -10.09
CA ARG A 590 109.35 -28.44 -11.53
C ARG A 590 109.51 -27.22 -12.44
N LEU A 591 109.45 -26.00 -11.91
CA LEU A 591 109.56 -24.78 -12.70
C LEU A 591 111.00 -24.24 -12.69
N ASN A 592 111.45 -23.75 -13.84
CA ASN A 592 112.70 -23.00 -13.91
C ASN A 592 112.48 -21.52 -13.54
N ASP A 593 113.56 -20.76 -13.42
CA ASP A 593 113.54 -19.33 -13.11
C ASP A 593 112.72 -18.51 -14.11
N ALA A 594 112.76 -18.87 -15.40
CA ALA A 594 112.06 -18.16 -16.46
C ALA A 594 110.54 -18.37 -16.38
N ASP A 595 110.09 -19.59 -16.06
CA ASP A 595 108.70 -19.96 -15.93
C ASP A 595 108.03 -19.30 -14.72
N LEU A 596 108.73 -19.28 -13.59
CA LEU A 596 108.26 -18.57 -12.40
C LEU A 596 108.13 -17.07 -12.68
N LEU A 597 109.08 -16.49 -13.40
CA LEU A 597 109.08 -15.08 -13.76
C LEU A 597 107.88 -14.67 -14.63
N VAL A 598 107.27 -15.60 -15.38
CA VAL A 598 106.08 -15.29 -16.19
C VAL A 598 104.94 -14.79 -15.31
N GLY A 599 104.71 -15.39 -14.14
CA GLY A 599 103.65 -14.96 -13.21
C GLY A 599 104.14 -14.05 -12.09
N ALA A 600 105.38 -14.23 -11.62
CA ALA A 600 105.90 -13.54 -10.43
C ALA A 600 106.00 -12.02 -10.58
N VAL A 601 106.07 -11.53 -11.82
CA VAL A 601 106.07 -10.10 -12.13
C VAL A 601 104.67 -9.48 -12.17
N HIS A 602 103.60 -10.27 -12.15
CA HIS A 602 102.22 -9.78 -12.23
C HIS A 602 101.49 -9.83 -10.89
N ALA A 603 102.05 -10.47 -9.86
CA ALA A 603 101.46 -10.55 -8.53
C ALA A 603 102.34 -9.98 -7.43
N ARG A 604 101.70 -9.40 -6.39
CA ARG A 604 102.41 -8.81 -5.24
C ARG A 604 102.87 -9.88 -4.25
N ASN A 605 101.99 -10.81 -3.90
CA ASN A 605 102.28 -11.93 -3.01
C ASN A 605 102.51 -13.20 -3.83
N ARG A 606 103.40 -14.07 -3.36
CA ARG A 606 103.80 -15.30 -4.05
C ARG A 606 103.72 -16.47 -3.08
N VAL A 607 102.99 -17.51 -3.45
CA VAL A 607 102.91 -18.76 -2.71
C VAL A 607 103.45 -19.85 -3.62
N LEU A 608 104.61 -20.41 -3.30
CA LEU A 608 105.21 -21.52 -4.04
C LEU A 608 104.98 -22.82 -3.29
N ILE A 609 104.37 -23.78 -3.97
CA ILE A 609 103.96 -25.06 -3.42
C ILE A 609 104.65 -26.14 -4.24
N GLY A 610 105.44 -26.97 -3.58
CA GLY A 610 106.21 -28.02 -4.26
C GLY A 610 106.57 -29.17 -3.34
N VAL A 611 106.78 -30.34 -3.95
CA VAL A 611 107.41 -31.49 -3.29
C VAL A 611 108.94 -31.36 -3.37
N PRO A 612 109.67 -31.39 -2.22
CA PRO A 612 111.13 -31.34 -2.21
C PRO A 612 111.79 -32.46 -3.01
N GLY A 613 112.90 -32.16 -3.68
CA GLY A 613 113.68 -33.08 -4.51
C GLY A 613 113.16 -33.22 -5.95
N GLN A 614 112.16 -32.45 -6.36
CA GLN A 614 111.73 -32.38 -7.75
C GLN A 614 112.67 -31.48 -8.55
N LYS A 615 112.90 -31.83 -9.83
CA LYS A 615 113.77 -31.05 -10.72
C LYS A 615 112.97 -30.50 -11.91
N PRO A 616 113.32 -29.30 -12.40
CA PRO A 616 112.84 -28.84 -13.69
C PRO A 616 113.23 -29.83 -14.81
N PRO A 617 112.43 -29.94 -15.88
CA PRO A 617 112.81 -30.74 -17.05
C PRO A 617 114.12 -30.23 -17.68
N GLU A 618 115.03 -31.16 -18.00
CA GLU A 618 116.27 -30.86 -18.72
C GLU A 618 116.00 -30.82 -20.23
N TYR A 619 116.12 -29.64 -20.83
CA TYR A 619 115.96 -29.50 -22.28
C TYR A 619 117.31 -29.59 -22.99
N ALA A 620 117.37 -30.40 -24.05
CA ALA A 620 118.58 -30.65 -24.83
C ALA A 620 119.24 -29.36 -25.39
N GLU A 621 118.45 -28.31 -25.61
CA GLU A 621 118.89 -27.02 -26.19
C GLU A 621 119.63 -26.12 -25.19
N TYR A 622 119.52 -26.38 -23.89
CA TYR A 622 120.23 -25.64 -22.84
C TYR A 622 121.45 -26.38 -22.29
N ALA A 623 121.74 -27.59 -22.78
CA ALA A 623 122.85 -28.43 -22.32
C ALA A 623 124.25 -27.83 -22.59
N ASP A 624 124.38 -26.93 -23.58
CA ASP A 624 125.65 -26.27 -23.95
C ASP A 624 125.97 -24.98 -23.15
N PHE A 625 125.05 -24.50 -22.31
CA PHE A 625 125.29 -23.34 -21.46
C PHE A 625 125.95 -23.81 -20.14
N GLY A 626 127.28 -23.65 -20.06
CA GLY A 626 128.19 -24.20 -19.03
C GLY A 626 128.05 -23.71 -17.58
N ASP A 627 126.83 -23.47 -17.10
CA ASP A 627 126.50 -23.28 -15.68
C ASP A 627 125.25 -24.11 -15.33
N THR A 628 125.40 -25.43 -15.41
CA THR A 628 124.29 -26.40 -15.38
C THR A 628 123.61 -26.53 -14.02
N GLU A 629 124.24 -26.15 -12.90
CA GLU A 629 123.61 -26.25 -11.56
C GLU A 629 122.42 -25.29 -11.39
N ARG A 630 122.49 -24.08 -11.95
CA ARG A 630 121.39 -23.09 -11.81
C ARG A 630 120.20 -23.35 -12.71
N LEU A 631 120.40 -24.05 -13.82
CA LEU A 631 119.34 -24.43 -14.74
C LEU A 631 118.65 -25.76 -14.36
N THR A 632 119.31 -26.58 -13.53
CA THR A 632 118.81 -27.89 -13.08
C THR A 632 118.19 -27.88 -11.68
N GLN A 633 118.25 -26.75 -10.96
CA GLN A 633 117.64 -26.57 -9.63
C GLN A 633 116.62 -25.43 -9.68
N SER A 634 115.36 -25.70 -9.34
CA SER A 634 114.29 -24.70 -9.34
C SER A 634 114.49 -23.61 -8.27
N PRO A 635 113.88 -22.43 -8.40
CA PRO A 635 113.86 -21.42 -7.34
C PRO A 635 113.32 -21.94 -6.00
N PHE A 636 112.37 -22.89 -6.05
CA PHE A 636 111.82 -23.52 -4.86
C PHE A 636 112.85 -24.38 -4.15
N GLU A 637 113.52 -25.28 -4.89
CA GLU A 637 114.56 -26.15 -4.35
C GLU A 637 115.74 -25.36 -3.77
N ARG A 638 116.12 -24.25 -4.41
CA ARG A 638 117.20 -23.37 -3.91
C ARG A 638 116.86 -22.66 -2.60
N ALA A 639 115.57 -22.43 -2.34
CA ALA A 639 115.13 -21.71 -1.16
C ALA A 639 114.89 -22.60 0.07
N ILE A 640 114.67 -23.89 -0.16
CA ILE A 640 114.50 -24.90 0.91
C ILE A 640 115.78 -25.69 1.20
N SER A 641 116.79 -25.60 0.32
CA SER A 641 118.15 -26.14 0.52
C SER A 641 119.01 -25.19 1.35
#